data_AF-G0H4D3-F1
#
_entry.id   AF-G0H4D3-F1
#
_cell.length_a   1.000
_cell.length_b   1.000
_cell.length_c   1.000
_cell.angle_alpha   90.00
_cell.angle_beta   90.00
_cell.angle_gamma   90.00
#
_symmetry.space_group_name_H-M   'P 1'
#
loop_
_entity.id
_entity.type
_entity.pdbx_description
1 polymer ?
#
loop_
_entity_poly.entity_id
_entity_poly.type
_entity_poly.pdbx_seq_one_letter_code
_entity_poly.pdbx_strand_id
1 'polypeptide(L)'
;MFEIKARDAMGRLGSITINGKKIETPTIMPVIHPNPKKQTVSMDLINKMADVVITNSYITYTTPELREIAETKGIHELIDFKNVVVTDSGSFQLSVYGDVNVGPMEIIDFQEKIGVDVGTILDIPTGPDVSREKAESDLIETFKRAEDSIKRRSEMGYKLALNGTIQGSKYLDLRQKSAEVMGKMDFDIYPIGAVVPLMEDYRYREVAEVILNSKMHLPTNKPVHLFGCGHPMLFALSVALGCDLFDSAAYALYAKNGRYLTEDGTLHLKDMKDLKSFPCTCKVCSEYTPKQLFNLEEKEKTRLLAEHNLYVTFEEIDRIKNAIKEGNLWELVEERCRSHPKLLNGLRVISKYMDFIEKHDPVSKKSGFFYTGYESMNRPEIYRHKQRLERIQYDKIYVTSVSENTSKPYSENLSNVPCDVDVLVKDSVFGLVPLNIDTMYPLAQNEVPDLYDFEKKYNNDFVSEFNEKYAEKILDISTYNYYINHYGKKKECEKVNPDIFRIGKMLEYQYGAKILDEELMGKVKSRRSKNTGRIRNLLLEKEVLFTLRANDNFLIPAKSGAELLHEKLEFPKYRIVIDSSVEEFARAGKSVYSKFVKDCDPELRPFEEVLIVNSDDELLAYGTTILNGRELMEFDYGVAATLRGGLKK
;
A
#
# COMPACT_ATOMS: atom_id res chain seq x y z
N MET A 1 10.08 -14.05 9.22
CA MET A 1 9.29 -13.03 9.94
C MET A 1 9.12 -11.81 9.05
N PHE A 2 7.95 -11.16 9.06
CA PHE A 2 7.66 -9.95 8.29
C PHE A 2 6.86 -8.96 9.16
N GLU A 3 7.24 -7.68 9.15
CA GLU A 3 6.48 -6.59 9.79
C GLU A 3 6.33 -5.39 8.86
N ILE A 4 5.26 -4.63 9.05
CA ILE A 4 5.00 -3.35 8.38
C ILE A 4 5.41 -2.20 9.31
N LYS A 5 6.19 -1.25 8.81
CA LYS A 5 6.68 -0.05 9.51
C LYS A 5 5.97 1.24 9.08
N ALA A 6 5.64 1.34 7.80
CA ALA A 6 4.85 2.42 7.23
C ALA A 6 4.09 1.90 6.00
N ARG A 7 3.08 2.63 5.55
CA ARG A 7 2.29 2.25 4.39
C ARG A 7 1.61 3.45 3.75
N ASP A 8 1.31 3.30 2.47
CA ASP A 8 0.45 4.18 1.68
C ASP A 8 -0.09 3.38 0.49
N ALA A 9 -1.32 3.64 0.06
CA ALA A 9 -2.08 2.73 -0.80
C ALA A 9 -2.04 1.30 -0.23
N MET A 10 -1.76 0.27 -1.05
CA MET A 10 -1.42 -1.07 -0.55
C MET A 10 0.08 -1.28 -0.34
N GLY A 11 0.91 -0.28 -0.65
CA GLY A 11 2.37 -0.32 -0.54
C GLY A 11 2.84 -0.25 0.90
N ARG A 12 3.93 -0.96 1.20
CA ARG A 12 4.38 -1.20 2.58
C ARG A 12 5.88 -1.00 2.69
N LEU A 13 6.30 -0.14 3.60
CA LEU A 13 7.65 -0.18 4.13
C LEU A 13 7.71 -1.32 5.15
N GLY A 14 8.37 -2.41 4.79
CA GLY A 14 8.43 -3.60 5.61
C GLY A 14 9.85 -3.99 6.02
N SER A 15 9.93 -4.96 6.94
CA SER A 15 11.19 -5.63 7.27
C SER A 15 10.99 -7.13 7.26
N ILE A 16 11.72 -7.81 6.39
CA ILE A 16 11.77 -9.27 6.33
C ILE A 16 13.02 -9.71 7.11
N THR A 17 12.87 -10.70 7.98
CA THR A 17 14.01 -11.39 8.62
C THR A 17 14.03 -12.85 8.20
N ILE A 18 15.12 -13.27 7.56
CA ILE A 18 15.39 -14.62 7.06
C ILE A 18 16.74 -15.06 7.62
N ASN A 19 16.77 -16.16 8.38
CA ASN A 19 18.02 -16.69 8.97
C ASN A 19 18.87 -15.64 9.72
N GLY A 20 18.23 -14.68 10.37
CA GLY A 20 18.88 -13.58 11.10
C GLY A 20 19.33 -12.39 10.25
N LYS A 21 19.27 -12.48 8.92
CA LYS A 21 19.55 -11.40 7.97
C LYS A 21 18.27 -10.59 7.74
N LYS A 22 18.41 -9.27 7.59
CA LYS A 22 17.29 -8.34 7.41
C LYS A 22 17.26 -7.79 6.00
N ILE A 23 16.05 -7.67 5.44
CA ILE A 23 15.77 -6.99 4.18
C ILE A 23 14.72 -5.91 4.47
N GLU A 24 14.93 -4.71 3.95
CA GLU A 24 13.92 -3.66 3.92
C GLU A 24 13.12 -3.74 2.62
N THR A 25 11.78 -3.60 2.70
CA THR A 25 10.90 -3.58 1.52
C THR A 25 10.22 -2.21 1.35
N PRO A 26 9.80 -1.82 0.13
CA PRO A 26 10.04 -2.53 -1.13
C PRO A 26 11.52 -2.51 -1.53
N THR A 27 11.98 -3.54 -2.22
CA THR A 27 13.34 -3.59 -2.77
C THR A 27 13.43 -4.45 -4.02
N ILE A 28 14.53 -4.30 -4.74
CA ILE A 28 14.86 -5.12 -5.91
C ILE A 28 16.07 -6.01 -5.62
N MET A 29 16.00 -7.23 -6.14
CA MET A 29 17.06 -8.24 -6.12
C MET A 29 17.78 -8.22 -7.48
N PRO A 30 19.00 -7.67 -7.57
CA PRO A 30 19.79 -7.79 -8.79
C PRO A 30 20.02 -9.26 -9.12
N VAL A 31 19.75 -9.65 -10.37
CA VAL A 31 20.00 -11.03 -10.83
C VAL A 31 21.48 -11.21 -11.13
N ILE A 32 22.12 -12.07 -10.35
CA ILE A 32 23.55 -12.37 -10.42
C ILE A 32 23.74 -13.68 -11.17
N HIS A 33 24.49 -13.65 -12.28
CA HIS A 33 24.96 -14.88 -12.92
C HIS A 33 25.89 -15.65 -11.95
N PRO A 34 25.68 -16.95 -11.69
CA PRO A 34 26.49 -17.71 -10.72
C PRO A 34 27.97 -17.91 -11.12
N ASN A 35 28.38 -17.42 -12.30
CA ASN A 35 29.77 -17.48 -12.74
C ASN A 35 30.36 -16.06 -12.59
N PRO A 36 31.29 -15.84 -11.65
CA PRO A 36 31.89 -14.52 -11.41
C PRO A 36 32.49 -13.88 -12.67
N LYS A 37 32.99 -14.68 -13.63
CA LYS A 37 33.57 -14.19 -14.88
C LYS A 37 32.55 -13.57 -15.84
N LYS A 38 31.26 -13.84 -15.63
CA LYS A 38 30.15 -13.33 -16.47
C LYS A 38 29.44 -12.13 -15.86
N GLN A 39 29.89 -11.65 -14.69
CA GLN A 39 29.34 -10.47 -14.05
C GLN A 39 29.65 -9.21 -14.85
N THR A 40 28.62 -8.40 -15.09
CA THR A 40 28.76 -7.10 -15.76
C THR A 40 29.12 -6.00 -14.77
N VAL A 41 28.61 -6.09 -13.54
CA VAL A 41 28.83 -5.13 -12.45
C VAL A 41 29.62 -5.81 -11.34
N SER A 42 30.51 -5.06 -10.67
CA SER A 42 31.29 -5.61 -9.57
C SER A 42 30.42 -6.00 -8.37
N MET A 43 30.78 -7.10 -7.70
CA MET A 43 30.11 -7.49 -6.46
C MET A 43 30.32 -6.48 -5.34
N ASP A 44 31.43 -5.72 -5.35
CA ASP A 44 31.66 -4.61 -4.42
C ASP A 44 30.57 -3.52 -4.52
N LEU A 45 30.12 -3.20 -5.73
CA LEU A 45 29.03 -2.24 -5.91
C LEU A 45 27.70 -2.84 -5.46
N ILE A 46 27.42 -4.08 -5.87
CA ILE A 46 26.17 -4.77 -5.50
C ILE A 46 26.04 -4.93 -3.98
N ASN A 47 27.10 -5.34 -3.28
CA ASN A 47 27.11 -5.46 -1.81
C ASN A 47 26.87 -4.12 -1.09
N LYS A 48 27.16 -2.97 -1.73
CA LYS A 48 26.88 -1.64 -1.16
C LYS A 48 25.44 -1.18 -1.38
N MET A 49 24.78 -1.70 -2.41
CA MET A 49 23.45 -1.23 -2.84
C MET A 49 22.32 -2.17 -2.42
N ALA A 50 22.61 -3.47 -2.27
CA ALA A 50 21.59 -4.50 -2.10
C ALA A 50 21.76 -5.30 -0.80
N ASP A 51 20.67 -5.46 -0.05
CA ASP A 51 20.57 -6.40 1.08
C ASP A 51 20.23 -7.82 0.63
N VAL A 52 19.77 -7.97 -0.62
CA VAL A 52 19.31 -9.23 -1.19
C VAL A 52 19.63 -9.29 -2.68
N VAL A 53 20.06 -10.46 -3.14
CA VAL A 53 20.27 -10.76 -4.57
C VAL A 53 19.57 -12.06 -4.93
N ILE A 54 19.32 -12.26 -6.22
CA ILE A 54 18.84 -13.54 -6.74
C ILE A 54 19.85 -14.12 -7.72
N THR A 55 20.03 -15.43 -7.71
CA THR A 55 20.80 -16.16 -8.72
C THR A 55 20.03 -17.38 -9.21
N ASN A 56 20.63 -18.22 -10.05
CA ASN A 56 19.95 -19.36 -10.64
C ASN A 56 20.61 -20.66 -10.19
N SER A 57 19.88 -21.44 -9.38
CA SER A 57 20.36 -22.71 -8.83
C SER A 57 20.52 -23.77 -9.92
N TYR A 58 19.68 -23.76 -10.97
CA TYR A 58 19.78 -24.69 -12.09
C TYR A 58 21.06 -24.51 -12.91
N ILE A 59 21.48 -23.27 -13.20
CA ILE A 59 22.76 -23.01 -13.89
C ILE A 59 23.93 -23.49 -13.02
N THR A 60 23.85 -23.26 -11.71
CA THR A 60 24.87 -23.73 -10.75
C THR A 60 24.93 -25.25 -10.73
N TYR A 61 23.78 -25.92 -10.67
CA TYR A 61 23.63 -27.38 -10.66
C TYR A 61 24.18 -28.04 -11.95
N THR A 62 23.86 -27.46 -13.10
CA THR A 62 24.21 -28.03 -14.42
C THR A 62 25.64 -27.73 -14.85
N THR A 63 26.32 -26.79 -14.20
CA THR A 63 27.72 -26.44 -14.51
C THR A 63 28.65 -27.13 -13.50
N PRO A 64 29.41 -28.19 -13.88
CA PRO A 64 30.16 -29.01 -12.93
C PRO A 64 31.10 -28.23 -12.02
N GLU A 65 31.86 -27.28 -12.59
CA GLU A 65 32.79 -26.42 -11.84
C GLU A 65 32.07 -25.55 -10.80
N LEU A 66 30.91 -24.98 -11.16
CA LEU A 66 30.13 -24.14 -10.24
C LEU A 66 29.47 -24.98 -9.15
N ARG A 67 28.95 -26.16 -9.52
CA ARG A 67 28.36 -27.11 -8.59
C ARG A 67 29.37 -27.56 -7.54
N GLU A 68 30.58 -27.95 -7.95
CA GLU A 68 31.64 -28.38 -7.04
C GLU A 68 31.99 -27.27 -6.04
N ILE A 69 32.16 -26.04 -6.52
CA ILE A 69 32.46 -24.88 -5.65
C ILE A 69 31.28 -24.61 -4.71
N ALA A 70 30.04 -24.59 -5.20
CA ALA A 70 28.86 -24.31 -4.39
C ALA A 70 28.63 -25.39 -3.32
N GLU A 71 28.83 -26.66 -3.64
CA GLU A 71 28.70 -27.76 -2.67
C GLU A 71 29.82 -27.77 -1.64
N THR A 72 31.02 -27.29 -1.99
CA THR A 72 32.18 -27.28 -1.08
C THR A 72 32.23 -26.03 -0.21
N LYS A 73 31.91 -24.85 -0.77
CA LYS A 73 32.07 -23.54 -0.12
C LYS A 73 30.75 -22.81 0.16
N GLY A 74 29.65 -23.27 -0.41
CA GLY A 74 28.35 -22.60 -0.33
C GLY A 74 28.14 -21.53 -1.40
N ILE A 75 26.88 -21.13 -1.59
CA ILE A 75 26.46 -20.16 -2.60
C ILE A 75 27.00 -18.75 -2.32
N HIS A 76 27.09 -18.36 -1.05
CA HIS A 76 27.60 -17.05 -0.63
C HIS A 76 29.04 -16.80 -1.07
N GLU A 77 29.91 -17.80 -0.89
CA GLU A 77 31.31 -17.74 -1.34
C GLU A 77 31.42 -17.84 -2.87
N LEU A 78 30.53 -18.58 -3.53
CA LEU A 78 30.52 -18.69 -4.99
C LEU A 78 30.28 -17.33 -5.67
N ILE A 79 29.33 -16.53 -5.15
CA ILE A 79 28.95 -15.25 -5.74
C ILE A 79 29.53 -14.02 -5.02
N ASP A 80 30.30 -14.22 -3.95
CA ASP A 80 30.87 -13.15 -3.11
C ASP A 80 29.80 -12.17 -2.58
N PHE A 81 28.76 -12.72 -1.94
CA PHE A 81 27.67 -11.94 -1.35
C PHE A 81 27.27 -12.45 0.03
N LYS A 82 27.29 -11.57 1.02
CA LYS A 82 27.17 -11.96 2.44
C LYS A 82 25.75 -11.88 3.01
N ASN A 83 24.88 -11.09 2.38
CA ASN A 83 23.52 -10.88 2.86
C ASN A 83 22.58 -11.98 2.33
N VAL A 84 21.32 -11.67 2.00
CA VAL A 84 20.34 -12.69 1.62
C VAL A 84 20.52 -13.12 0.16
N VAL A 85 20.66 -14.42 -0.09
CA VAL A 85 20.70 -15.00 -1.43
C VAL A 85 19.43 -15.79 -1.69
N VAL A 86 18.68 -15.32 -2.70
CA VAL A 86 17.53 -16.02 -3.27
C VAL A 86 18.00 -16.83 -4.48
N THR A 87 17.39 -17.97 -4.74
CA THR A 87 17.61 -18.69 -6.01
C THR A 87 16.33 -18.98 -6.75
N ASP A 88 16.35 -18.74 -8.06
CA ASP A 88 15.42 -19.37 -8.99
C ASP A 88 15.78 -20.87 -9.15
N SER A 89 14.76 -21.71 -9.34
CA SER A 89 14.84 -23.16 -9.51
C SER A 89 15.16 -23.59 -10.94
N GLY A 90 15.16 -22.66 -11.88
CA GLY A 90 15.28 -22.95 -13.31
C GLY A 90 13.95 -22.86 -14.06
N SER A 91 12.89 -22.36 -13.41
CA SER A 91 11.58 -22.14 -14.03
C SER A 91 11.69 -21.26 -15.28
N PHE A 92 12.57 -20.26 -15.29
CA PHE A 92 12.84 -19.48 -16.50
C PHE A 92 13.35 -20.35 -17.67
N GLN A 93 14.29 -21.26 -17.41
CA GLN A 93 14.78 -22.21 -18.43
C GLN A 93 13.68 -23.17 -18.89
N LEU A 94 12.83 -23.62 -17.98
CA LEU A 94 11.64 -24.41 -18.33
C LEU A 94 10.71 -23.63 -19.27
N SER A 95 10.52 -22.33 -19.03
CA SER A 95 9.69 -21.46 -19.88
C SER A 95 10.26 -21.26 -21.29
N VAL A 96 11.58 -21.13 -21.41
CA VAL A 96 12.26 -20.80 -22.67
C VAL A 96 12.57 -22.05 -23.50
N TYR A 97 12.99 -23.13 -22.83
CA TYR A 97 13.48 -24.35 -23.49
C TYR A 97 12.49 -25.52 -23.43
N GLY A 98 11.44 -25.43 -22.62
CA GLY A 98 10.39 -26.45 -22.49
C GLY A 98 10.76 -27.65 -21.61
N ASP A 99 12.01 -27.76 -21.15
CA ASP A 99 12.47 -28.84 -20.28
C ASP A 99 13.66 -28.41 -19.41
N VAL A 100 13.82 -29.06 -18.24
CA VAL A 100 14.97 -28.93 -17.34
C VAL A 100 15.41 -30.31 -16.86
N ASN A 101 16.71 -30.58 -16.92
CA ASN A 101 17.28 -31.88 -16.53
C ASN A 101 17.51 -31.97 -15.01
N VAL A 102 16.52 -31.61 -14.20
CA VAL A 102 16.57 -31.73 -12.73
C VAL A 102 15.18 -31.97 -12.17
N GLY A 103 15.06 -32.89 -11.22
CA GLY A 103 13.78 -33.16 -10.55
C GLY A 103 13.37 -32.04 -9.57
N PRO A 104 12.06 -31.83 -9.30
CA PRO A 104 11.59 -30.84 -8.34
C PRO A 104 12.20 -31.00 -6.93
N MET A 105 12.29 -32.22 -6.41
CA MET A 105 12.88 -32.46 -5.08
C MET A 105 14.41 -32.35 -5.10
N GLU A 106 15.03 -32.76 -6.20
CA GLU A 106 16.48 -32.70 -6.37
C GLU A 106 16.99 -31.26 -6.33
N ILE A 107 16.26 -30.33 -6.97
CA ILE A 107 16.65 -28.91 -6.94
C ILE A 107 16.45 -28.29 -5.54
N ILE A 108 15.40 -28.68 -4.80
CA ILE A 108 15.18 -28.22 -3.43
C ILE A 108 16.29 -28.72 -2.50
N ASP A 109 16.62 -30.01 -2.58
CA ASP A 109 17.72 -30.61 -1.81
C ASP A 109 19.06 -29.93 -2.14
N PHE A 110 19.28 -29.58 -3.41
CA PHE A 110 20.48 -28.87 -3.84
C PHE A 110 20.53 -27.43 -3.28
N GLN A 111 19.43 -26.69 -3.30
CA GLN A 111 19.35 -25.33 -2.76
C GLN A 111 19.67 -25.29 -1.25
N GLU A 112 19.12 -26.23 -0.46
CA GLU A 112 19.50 -26.37 0.95
C GLU A 112 20.99 -26.73 1.09
N LYS A 113 21.47 -27.71 0.32
CA LYS A 113 22.86 -28.21 0.41
C LYS A 113 23.91 -27.11 0.18
N ILE A 114 23.67 -26.20 -0.77
CA ILE A 114 24.60 -25.10 -1.07
C ILE A 114 24.39 -23.87 -0.14
N GLY A 115 23.48 -23.96 0.83
CA GLY A 115 23.25 -22.90 1.82
C GLY A 115 22.53 -21.67 1.27
N VAL A 116 21.53 -21.87 0.39
CA VAL A 116 20.64 -20.78 -0.05
C VAL A 116 19.78 -20.28 1.11
N ASP A 117 19.54 -18.97 1.19
CA ASP A 117 18.64 -18.40 2.21
C ASP A 117 17.17 -18.58 1.84
N VAL A 118 16.82 -18.27 0.58
CA VAL A 118 15.46 -18.43 0.03
C VAL A 118 15.48 -19.21 -1.28
N GLY A 119 14.94 -20.41 -1.22
CA GLY A 119 14.76 -21.27 -2.37
C GLY A 119 13.47 -21.00 -3.12
N THR A 120 13.38 -21.56 -4.33
CA THR A 120 12.16 -21.53 -5.15
C THR A 120 11.79 -22.94 -5.57
N ILE A 121 10.49 -23.24 -5.55
CA ILE A 121 9.96 -24.50 -6.08
C ILE A 121 10.13 -24.56 -7.60
N LEU A 122 10.12 -25.75 -8.18
CA LEU A 122 10.14 -25.90 -9.64
C LEU A 122 8.73 -25.74 -10.22
N ASP A 123 8.19 -24.52 -10.16
CA ASP A 123 6.87 -24.18 -10.71
C ASP A 123 6.86 -24.20 -12.25
N ILE A 124 5.65 -24.29 -12.84
CA ILE A 124 5.50 -24.23 -14.30
C ILE A 124 5.04 -22.82 -14.71
N PRO A 125 5.94 -21.98 -15.24
CA PRO A 125 5.61 -20.63 -15.69
C PRO A 125 4.79 -20.67 -16.98
N THR A 126 3.49 -20.64 -16.82
CA THR A 126 2.55 -20.77 -17.93
C THR A 126 2.40 -19.43 -18.64
N GLY A 127 2.86 -19.34 -19.90
CA GLY A 127 2.80 -18.11 -20.71
C GLY A 127 1.39 -17.52 -20.86
N PRO A 128 1.24 -16.22 -21.16
CA PRO A 128 -0.05 -15.51 -21.12
C PRO A 128 -1.04 -15.93 -22.22
N ASP A 129 -0.58 -16.53 -23.32
CA ASP A 129 -1.41 -16.83 -24.49
C ASP A 129 -1.56 -18.34 -24.76
N VAL A 130 -1.33 -19.18 -23.75
CA VAL A 130 -1.70 -20.60 -23.81
C VAL A 130 -3.22 -20.79 -23.65
N SER A 131 -3.73 -21.98 -23.99
CA SER A 131 -5.14 -22.31 -23.73
C SER A 131 -5.42 -22.42 -22.23
N ARG A 132 -6.68 -22.19 -21.84
CA ARG A 132 -7.12 -22.28 -20.45
C ARG A 132 -6.89 -23.68 -19.88
N GLU A 133 -7.14 -24.72 -20.66
CA GLU A 133 -6.98 -26.12 -20.27
C GLU A 133 -5.51 -26.44 -19.98
N LYS A 134 -4.59 -25.92 -20.81
CA LYS A 134 -3.15 -26.08 -20.58
C LYS A 134 -2.72 -25.33 -19.32
N ALA A 135 -3.16 -24.08 -19.14
CA ALA A 135 -2.87 -23.31 -17.95
C ALA A 135 -3.37 -23.99 -16.67
N GLU A 136 -4.56 -24.61 -16.72
CA GLU A 136 -5.11 -25.36 -15.59
C GLU A 136 -4.32 -26.65 -15.31
N SER A 137 -3.91 -27.40 -16.35
CA SER A 137 -3.06 -28.57 -16.21
C SER A 137 -1.69 -28.25 -15.61
N ASP A 138 -1.05 -27.18 -16.08
CA ASP A 138 0.26 -26.73 -15.58
C ASP A 138 0.18 -26.24 -14.13
N LEU A 139 -0.95 -25.61 -13.78
CA LEU A 139 -1.23 -25.17 -12.41
C LEU A 139 -1.42 -26.37 -11.46
N ILE A 140 -2.11 -27.44 -11.88
CA ILE A 140 -2.27 -28.66 -11.08
C ILE A 140 -0.91 -29.30 -10.78
N GLU A 141 -0.05 -29.41 -11.78
CA GLU A 141 1.31 -29.94 -11.58
C GLU A 141 2.14 -29.01 -10.67
N THR A 142 1.98 -27.70 -10.78
CA THR A 142 2.61 -26.72 -9.87
C THR A 142 2.15 -26.94 -8.42
N PHE A 143 0.86 -27.19 -8.17
CA PHE A 143 0.36 -27.50 -6.82
C PHE A 143 0.97 -28.78 -6.25
N LYS A 144 1.06 -29.83 -7.06
CA LYS A 144 1.67 -31.09 -6.65
C LYS A 144 3.14 -30.88 -6.22
N ARG A 145 3.92 -30.17 -7.04
CA ARG A 145 5.33 -29.85 -6.73
C ARG A 145 5.46 -28.97 -5.50
N ALA A 146 4.53 -28.04 -5.28
CA ALA A 146 4.51 -27.19 -4.10
C ALA A 146 4.27 -27.99 -2.82
N GLU A 147 3.26 -28.88 -2.82
CA GLU A 147 2.96 -29.78 -1.70
C GLU A 147 4.14 -30.71 -1.38
N ASP A 148 4.71 -31.34 -2.40
CA ASP A 148 5.88 -32.20 -2.26
C ASP A 148 7.08 -31.42 -1.69
N SER A 149 7.28 -30.17 -2.10
CA SER A 149 8.41 -29.34 -1.64
C SER A 149 8.27 -28.94 -0.17
N ILE A 150 7.06 -28.55 0.26
CA ILE A 150 6.78 -28.23 1.66
C ILE A 150 6.93 -29.46 2.54
N LYS A 151 6.40 -30.60 2.09
CA LYS A 151 6.57 -31.88 2.78
C LYS A 151 8.05 -32.25 2.91
N ARG A 152 8.83 -32.13 1.82
CA ARG A 152 10.26 -32.39 1.81
C ARG A 152 11.02 -31.50 2.79
N ARG A 153 10.74 -30.19 2.80
CA ARG A 153 11.32 -29.22 3.74
C ARG A 153 11.05 -29.62 5.19
N SER A 154 9.82 -30.01 5.50
CA SER A 154 9.39 -30.41 6.85
C SER A 154 10.01 -31.74 7.28
N GLU A 155 9.98 -32.78 6.45
CA GLU A 155 10.49 -34.12 6.78
C GLU A 155 12.00 -34.12 7.00
N MET A 156 12.72 -33.27 6.26
CA MET A 156 14.18 -33.17 6.35
C MET A 156 14.66 -32.13 7.36
N GLY A 157 13.77 -31.31 7.92
CA GLY A 157 14.12 -30.25 8.87
C GLY A 157 14.97 -29.13 8.27
N TYR A 158 14.74 -28.80 6.99
CA TYR A 158 15.49 -27.77 6.26
C TYR A 158 15.23 -26.37 6.82
N LYS A 159 16.27 -25.53 6.76
CA LYS A 159 16.19 -24.12 7.17
C LYS A 159 15.92 -23.17 5.99
N LEU A 160 15.98 -23.67 4.76
CA LEU A 160 15.65 -22.96 3.54
C LEU A 160 14.24 -22.36 3.60
N ALA A 161 14.15 -21.03 3.55
CA ALA A 161 12.87 -20.37 3.28
C ALA A 161 12.46 -20.67 1.83
N LEU A 162 11.16 -20.76 1.55
CA LEU A 162 10.68 -21.12 0.22
C LEU A 162 9.71 -20.08 -0.38
N ASN A 163 9.94 -19.81 -1.66
CA ASN A 163 9.02 -19.11 -2.55
C ASN A 163 7.92 -20.06 -3.06
N GLY A 164 6.66 -19.70 -2.82
CA GLY A 164 5.47 -20.37 -3.37
C GLY A 164 4.88 -19.58 -4.53
N THR A 165 5.32 -19.85 -5.76
CA THR A 165 4.96 -19.03 -6.92
C THR A 165 3.50 -19.19 -7.33
N ILE A 166 2.79 -18.07 -7.47
CA ILE A 166 1.43 -17.98 -8.00
C ILE A 166 1.48 -18.00 -9.52
N GLN A 167 0.81 -18.99 -10.10
CA GLN A 167 0.69 -19.21 -11.55
C GLN A 167 -0.77 -19.14 -11.99
N GLY A 168 -1.04 -19.34 -13.27
CA GLY A 168 -2.40 -19.25 -13.85
C GLY A 168 -2.50 -18.38 -15.11
N SER A 169 -1.37 -18.02 -15.72
CA SER A 169 -1.34 -17.25 -16.98
C SER A 169 -2.10 -15.91 -16.84
N LYS A 170 -2.90 -15.50 -17.83
CA LYS A 170 -3.78 -14.31 -17.78
C LYS A 170 -5.18 -14.57 -17.21
N TYR A 171 -5.49 -15.81 -16.83
CA TYR A 171 -6.83 -16.21 -16.40
C TYR A 171 -7.01 -15.90 -14.91
N LEU A 172 -7.85 -14.90 -14.60
CA LEU A 172 -8.03 -14.41 -13.23
C LEU A 172 -8.64 -15.46 -12.29
N ASP A 173 -9.50 -16.35 -12.78
CA ASP A 173 -10.04 -17.46 -11.99
C ASP A 173 -8.96 -18.47 -11.59
N LEU A 174 -7.99 -18.72 -12.47
CA LEU A 174 -6.83 -19.57 -12.16
C LEU A 174 -5.85 -18.88 -11.20
N ARG A 175 -5.65 -17.57 -11.34
CA ARG A 175 -4.83 -16.77 -10.40
C ARG A 175 -5.41 -16.78 -9.00
N GLN A 176 -6.72 -16.56 -8.86
CA GLN A 176 -7.44 -16.67 -7.61
C GLN A 176 -7.26 -18.07 -6.99
N LYS A 177 -7.56 -19.13 -7.75
CA LYS A 177 -7.39 -20.53 -7.30
C LYS A 177 -5.95 -20.80 -6.85
N SER A 178 -4.96 -20.30 -7.59
CA SER A 178 -3.55 -20.44 -7.24
C SER A 178 -3.22 -19.73 -5.92
N ALA A 179 -3.67 -18.50 -5.72
CA ALA A 179 -3.44 -17.74 -4.50
C ALA A 179 -4.12 -18.40 -3.27
N GLU A 180 -5.35 -18.90 -3.42
CA GLU A 180 -6.08 -19.59 -2.35
C GLU A 180 -5.43 -20.91 -1.92
N VAL A 181 -4.93 -21.69 -2.89
CA VAL A 181 -4.27 -22.98 -2.62
C VAL A 181 -2.88 -22.76 -2.03
N MET A 182 -2.05 -21.94 -2.69
CA MET A 182 -0.69 -21.67 -2.23
C MET A 182 -0.70 -20.94 -0.88
N GLY A 183 -1.62 -20.00 -0.66
CA GLY A 183 -1.74 -19.22 0.57
C GLY A 183 -2.06 -20.05 1.82
N LYS A 184 -2.53 -21.29 1.66
CA LYS A 184 -2.76 -22.27 2.75
C LYS A 184 -1.53 -23.13 3.04
N MET A 185 -0.55 -23.13 2.15
CA MET A 185 0.71 -23.85 2.34
C MET A 185 1.70 -22.98 3.12
N ASP A 186 2.67 -23.59 3.80
CA ASP A 186 3.60 -22.89 4.68
C ASP A 186 4.76 -22.22 3.89
N PHE A 187 4.48 -21.41 2.88
CA PHE A 187 5.52 -20.66 2.18
C PHE A 187 5.91 -19.37 2.92
N ASP A 188 7.14 -18.91 2.69
CA ASP A 188 7.70 -17.74 3.35
C ASP A 188 7.45 -16.46 2.55
N ILE A 189 7.45 -16.57 1.22
CA ILE A 189 7.26 -15.49 0.25
C ILE A 189 6.38 -16.04 -0.88
N TYR A 190 5.49 -15.20 -1.42
CA TYR A 190 4.61 -15.55 -2.53
C TYR A 190 4.93 -14.75 -3.78
N PRO A 191 5.75 -15.28 -4.69
CA PRO A 191 5.97 -14.63 -5.96
C PRO A 191 4.77 -14.73 -6.90
N ILE A 192 4.59 -13.74 -7.78
CA ILE A 192 3.61 -13.75 -8.87
C ILE A 192 4.38 -14.00 -10.17
N GLY A 193 4.25 -15.23 -10.70
CA GLY A 193 5.01 -15.70 -11.85
C GLY A 193 4.33 -15.50 -13.21
N ALA A 194 5.08 -15.80 -14.27
CA ALA A 194 4.65 -15.73 -15.68
C ALA A 194 4.14 -14.34 -16.14
N VAL A 195 4.58 -13.27 -15.49
CA VAL A 195 4.24 -11.88 -15.85
C VAL A 195 5.29 -11.21 -16.74
N VAL A 196 6.49 -11.80 -16.88
CA VAL A 196 7.57 -11.24 -17.71
C VAL A 196 7.13 -10.98 -19.16
N PRO A 197 6.50 -11.93 -19.88
CA PRO A 197 6.03 -11.66 -21.23
C PRO A 197 4.97 -10.55 -21.30
N LEU A 198 4.10 -10.44 -20.28
CA LEU A 198 3.13 -9.34 -20.21
C LEU A 198 3.83 -7.98 -20.07
N MET A 199 4.91 -7.90 -19.29
CA MET A 199 5.69 -6.67 -19.13
C MET A 199 6.46 -6.31 -20.40
N GLU A 200 7.09 -7.29 -21.05
CA GLU A 200 7.81 -7.09 -22.32
C GLU A 200 6.88 -6.65 -23.47
N ASP A 201 5.64 -7.15 -23.49
CA ASP A 201 4.60 -6.77 -24.45
C ASP A 201 3.82 -5.50 -24.06
N TYR A 202 4.22 -4.80 -22.99
CA TYR A 202 3.53 -3.60 -22.47
C TYR A 202 2.05 -3.85 -22.13
N ARG A 203 1.69 -5.06 -21.72
CA ARG A 203 0.34 -5.48 -21.28
C ARG A 203 0.13 -5.18 -19.79
N TYR A 204 0.39 -3.93 -19.41
CA TYR A 204 0.42 -3.50 -18.01
C TYR A 204 -0.96 -3.49 -17.33
N ARG A 205 -2.04 -3.45 -18.11
CA ARG A 205 -3.39 -3.66 -17.61
C ARG A 205 -3.52 -5.06 -17.00
N GLU A 206 -3.12 -6.09 -17.76
CA GLU A 206 -3.19 -7.47 -17.30
C GLU A 206 -2.25 -7.72 -16.12
N VAL A 207 -1.07 -7.09 -16.10
CA VAL A 207 -0.17 -7.13 -14.93
C VAL A 207 -0.89 -6.61 -13.67
N ALA A 208 -1.53 -5.45 -13.75
CA ALA A 208 -2.28 -4.87 -12.63
C ALA A 208 -3.44 -5.78 -12.17
N GLU A 209 -4.22 -6.33 -13.12
CA GLU A 209 -5.33 -7.25 -12.83
C GLU A 209 -4.82 -8.55 -12.17
N VAL A 210 -3.70 -9.12 -12.65
CA VAL A 210 -3.07 -10.31 -12.06
C VAL A 210 -2.55 -10.06 -10.65
N ILE A 211 -1.91 -8.91 -10.41
CA ILE A 211 -1.42 -8.53 -9.07
C ILE A 211 -2.59 -8.42 -8.09
N LEU A 212 -3.60 -7.61 -8.42
CA LEU A 212 -4.75 -7.38 -7.55
C LEU A 212 -5.54 -8.66 -7.27
N ASN A 213 -5.80 -9.46 -8.31
CA ASN A 213 -6.51 -10.71 -8.16
C ASN A 213 -5.77 -11.71 -7.25
N SER A 214 -4.44 -11.79 -7.38
CA SER A 214 -3.62 -12.61 -6.49
C SER A 214 -3.62 -12.07 -5.06
N LYS A 215 -3.41 -10.76 -4.87
CA LYS A 215 -3.34 -10.09 -3.56
C LYS A 215 -4.63 -10.22 -2.75
N MET A 216 -5.79 -10.23 -3.41
CA MET A 216 -7.08 -10.42 -2.73
C MET A 216 -7.17 -11.77 -1.99
N HIS A 217 -6.47 -12.80 -2.47
CA HIS A 217 -6.59 -14.18 -1.98
C HIS A 217 -5.33 -14.71 -1.30
N LEU A 218 -4.22 -13.97 -1.38
CA LEU A 218 -3.00 -14.28 -0.64
C LEU A 218 -3.10 -13.84 0.83
N PRO A 219 -2.35 -14.50 1.74
CA PRO A 219 -2.18 -14.02 3.10
C PRO A 219 -1.46 -12.67 3.11
N THR A 220 -1.91 -11.77 3.98
CA THR A 220 -1.40 -10.40 4.08
C THR A 220 -0.13 -10.29 4.93
N ASN A 221 0.16 -11.29 5.76
CA ASN A 221 1.34 -11.35 6.66
C ASN A 221 2.61 -11.86 5.97
N LYS A 222 2.59 -12.06 4.66
CA LYS A 222 3.73 -12.61 3.88
C LYS A 222 4.11 -11.65 2.75
N PRO A 223 5.42 -11.51 2.43
CA PRO A 223 5.87 -10.67 1.33
C PRO A 223 5.41 -11.21 -0.03
N VAL A 224 5.13 -10.30 -0.96
CA VAL A 224 4.79 -10.63 -2.34
C VAL A 224 5.87 -10.18 -3.30
N HIS A 225 6.32 -11.07 -4.17
CA HIS A 225 7.41 -10.84 -5.11
C HIS A 225 6.88 -10.79 -6.54
N LEU A 226 7.12 -9.71 -7.29
CA LEU A 226 6.76 -9.65 -8.72
C LEU A 226 7.92 -10.15 -9.59
N PHE A 227 7.84 -11.41 -10.04
CA PHE A 227 8.94 -12.08 -10.74
C PHE A 227 9.32 -11.41 -12.06
N GLY A 228 10.61 -11.13 -12.23
CA GLY A 228 11.23 -10.53 -13.41
C GLY A 228 10.81 -9.10 -13.70
N CYS A 229 10.10 -8.44 -12.78
CA CYS A 229 9.76 -7.03 -12.93
C CYS A 229 10.97 -6.18 -12.55
N GLY A 230 11.62 -5.67 -13.59
CA GLY A 230 12.94 -5.07 -13.45
C GLY A 230 13.13 -3.69 -14.01
N HIS A 231 12.06 -3.09 -14.54
CA HIS A 231 12.11 -1.77 -15.14
C HIS A 231 11.52 -0.74 -14.17
N PRO A 232 12.26 0.35 -13.84
CA PRO A 232 11.85 1.37 -12.85
C PRO A 232 10.42 1.89 -13.03
N MET A 233 10.00 2.15 -14.27
CA MET A 233 8.66 2.62 -14.61
C MET A 233 7.47 1.82 -14.05
N LEU A 234 7.66 0.55 -13.67
CA LEU A 234 6.60 -0.30 -13.12
C LEU A 234 6.58 -0.35 -11.60
N PHE A 235 7.63 0.10 -10.92
CA PHE A 235 7.79 -0.11 -9.49
C PHE A 235 6.72 0.63 -8.70
N ALA A 236 6.48 1.92 -8.98
CA ALA A 236 5.52 2.72 -8.23
C ALA A 236 4.11 2.09 -8.27
N LEU A 237 3.62 1.75 -9.47
CA LEU A 237 2.32 1.09 -9.62
C LEU A 237 2.29 -0.27 -8.91
N SER A 238 3.30 -1.11 -9.12
CA SER A 238 3.33 -2.46 -8.53
C SER A 238 3.38 -2.43 -6.99
N VAL A 239 4.14 -1.49 -6.41
CA VAL A 239 4.19 -1.28 -4.96
C VAL A 239 2.86 -0.75 -4.44
N ALA A 240 2.22 0.20 -5.12
CA ALA A 240 0.90 0.70 -4.73
C ALA A 240 -0.19 -0.38 -4.76
N LEU A 241 0.00 -1.43 -5.56
CA LEU A 241 -0.83 -2.64 -5.61
C LEU A 241 -0.40 -3.73 -4.59
N GLY A 242 0.64 -3.48 -3.80
CA GLY A 242 1.06 -4.31 -2.67
C GLY A 242 2.13 -5.35 -2.98
N CYS A 243 2.95 -5.17 -4.03
CA CYS A 243 4.19 -5.93 -4.22
C CYS A 243 5.32 -5.39 -3.33
N ASP A 244 6.08 -6.28 -2.70
CA ASP A 244 7.16 -5.96 -1.75
C ASP A 244 8.57 -6.22 -2.34
N LEU A 245 8.70 -7.20 -3.23
CA LEU A 245 9.98 -7.62 -3.80
C LEU A 245 9.93 -7.63 -5.32
N PHE A 246 11.06 -7.31 -5.93
CA PHE A 246 11.28 -7.30 -7.38
C PHE A 246 12.59 -8.03 -7.70
N ASP A 247 12.75 -8.53 -8.93
CA ASP A 247 14.03 -9.05 -9.40
C ASP A 247 14.28 -8.75 -10.87
N SER A 248 15.55 -8.61 -11.24
CA SER A 248 15.88 -8.21 -12.60
C SER A 248 17.31 -8.48 -13.03
N ALA A 249 17.44 -9.06 -14.22
CA ALA A 249 18.67 -9.03 -15.03
C ALA A 249 18.67 -7.85 -16.03
N ALA A 250 17.59 -7.06 -16.09
CA ALA A 250 17.41 -6.01 -17.08
C ALA A 250 18.54 -4.98 -17.03
N TYR A 251 19.03 -4.59 -15.85
CA TYR A 251 20.13 -3.63 -15.72
C TYR A 251 21.37 -4.02 -16.56
N ALA A 252 21.72 -5.31 -16.54
CA ALA A 252 22.86 -5.87 -17.28
C ALA A 252 22.50 -6.22 -18.73
N LEU A 253 21.32 -6.80 -18.97
CA LEU A 253 20.86 -7.18 -20.32
C LEU A 253 20.61 -5.96 -21.22
N TYR A 254 20.09 -4.87 -20.65
CA TYR A 254 19.84 -3.63 -21.35
C TYR A 254 21.16 -2.95 -21.69
N ALA A 255 22.09 -2.91 -20.74
CA ALA A 255 23.43 -2.36 -20.95
C ALA A 255 24.19 -3.06 -22.09
N LYS A 256 24.11 -4.39 -22.19
CA LYS A 256 24.72 -5.17 -23.30
C LYS A 256 24.19 -4.77 -24.67
N ASN A 257 22.97 -4.26 -24.73
CA ASN A 257 22.34 -3.77 -25.95
C ASN A 257 22.42 -2.24 -26.09
N GLY A 258 23.26 -1.56 -25.30
CA GLY A 258 23.40 -0.10 -25.36
C GLY A 258 22.18 0.67 -24.85
N ARG A 259 21.29 0.02 -24.10
CA ARG A 259 20.06 0.60 -23.54
C ARG A 259 20.31 1.21 -22.16
N TYR A 260 19.82 2.43 -21.99
CA TYR A 260 19.95 3.30 -20.83
C TYR A 260 18.58 3.41 -20.14
N LEU A 261 18.47 2.90 -18.91
CA LEU A 261 17.22 2.94 -18.14
C LEU A 261 17.00 4.32 -17.52
N THR A 262 15.73 4.72 -17.50
CA THR A 262 15.20 5.86 -16.74
C THR A 262 13.99 5.39 -15.91
N GLU A 263 13.54 6.24 -15.00
CA GLU A 263 12.29 6.10 -14.27
C GLU A 263 11.07 6.00 -15.19
N ASP A 264 11.11 6.65 -16.36
CA ASP A 264 9.98 6.73 -17.30
C ASP A 264 10.07 5.77 -18.49
N GLY A 265 11.19 5.09 -18.68
CA GLY A 265 11.36 4.23 -19.85
C GLY A 265 12.80 3.85 -20.15
N THR A 266 13.07 3.60 -21.42
CA THR A 266 14.38 3.18 -21.89
C THR A 266 14.82 4.04 -23.07
N LEU A 267 16.03 4.57 -22.99
CA LEU A 267 16.71 5.30 -24.06
C LEU A 267 17.83 4.44 -24.66
N HIS A 268 18.36 4.85 -25.81
CA HIS A 268 19.53 4.21 -26.43
C HIS A 268 20.73 5.15 -26.35
N LEU A 269 21.87 4.67 -25.84
CA LEU A 269 23.09 5.48 -25.70
C LEU A 269 23.54 6.10 -27.03
N LYS A 270 23.35 5.37 -28.13
CA LYS A 270 23.65 5.80 -29.50
C LYS A 270 22.92 7.09 -29.88
N ASP A 271 21.67 7.24 -29.45
CA ASP A 271 20.83 8.39 -29.78
C ASP A 271 21.10 9.57 -28.85
N MET A 272 21.68 9.29 -27.68
CA MET A 272 22.06 10.30 -26.69
C MET A 272 23.45 10.90 -26.92
N LYS A 273 24.28 10.31 -27.82
CA LYS A 273 25.70 10.66 -27.98
C LYS A 273 25.96 12.13 -28.31
N ASP A 274 24.98 12.83 -28.89
CA ASP A 274 25.09 14.24 -29.30
C ASP A 274 24.62 15.21 -28.21
N LEU A 275 24.09 14.69 -27.08
CA LEU A 275 23.74 15.48 -25.91
C LEU A 275 25.00 15.91 -25.14
N LYS A 276 24.93 17.11 -24.55
CA LYS A 276 26.02 17.64 -23.72
C LYS A 276 26.18 16.87 -22.40
N SER A 277 25.08 16.44 -21.79
CA SER A 277 25.06 15.72 -20.51
C SER A 277 23.98 14.64 -20.51
N PHE A 278 24.14 13.63 -19.66
CA PHE A 278 23.10 12.66 -19.37
C PHE A 278 21.97 13.29 -18.55
N PRO A 279 20.72 12.80 -18.66
CA PRO A 279 19.60 13.20 -17.80
C PRO A 279 19.63 12.47 -16.44
N CYS A 280 20.81 12.37 -15.83
CA CYS A 280 21.02 11.68 -14.54
C CYS A 280 22.27 12.24 -13.86
N THR A 281 22.32 12.11 -12.53
CA THR A 281 23.44 12.58 -11.69
C THR A 281 24.13 11.46 -10.90
N CYS A 282 23.85 10.20 -11.24
CA CYS A 282 24.55 9.05 -10.65
C CYS A 282 26.06 9.13 -10.95
N LYS A 283 26.85 8.32 -10.22
CA LYS A 283 28.32 8.35 -10.33
C LYS A 283 28.82 8.27 -11.77
N VAL A 284 28.22 7.42 -12.61
CA VAL A 284 28.57 7.30 -14.02
C VAL A 284 28.22 8.58 -14.78
N CYS A 285 26.99 9.07 -14.65
CA CYS A 285 26.51 10.23 -15.39
C CYS A 285 27.13 11.56 -14.94
N SER A 286 27.67 11.63 -13.72
CA SER A 286 28.44 12.79 -13.24
C SER A 286 29.89 12.81 -13.74
N GLU A 287 30.46 11.65 -14.05
CA GLU A 287 31.87 11.52 -14.48
C GLU A 287 32.03 11.48 -16.01
N TYR A 288 31.00 11.02 -16.74
CA TYR A 288 31.04 10.83 -18.19
C TYR A 288 29.93 11.61 -18.90
N THR A 289 30.26 12.19 -20.06
CA THR A 289 29.26 12.64 -21.03
C THR A 289 28.76 11.49 -21.91
N PRO A 290 27.59 11.62 -22.56
CA PRO A 290 27.08 10.61 -23.50
C PRO A 290 28.07 10.25 -24.60
N LYS A 291 28.73 11.25 -25.19
CA LYS A 291 29.75 11.04 -26.24
C LYS A 291 30.96 10.28 -25.72
N GLN A 292 31.45 10.61 -24.52
CA GLN A 292 32.59 9.93 -23.92
C GLN A 292 32.26 8.45 -23.67
N LEU A 293 31.14 8.17 -23.00
CA LEU A 293 30.72 6.81 -22.69
C LEU A 293 30.47 5.99 -23.98
N PHE A 294 29.85 6.59 -25.00
CA PHE A 294 29.62 5.95 -26.30
C PHE A 294 30.92 5.56 -27.02
N ASN A 295 32.01 6.31 -26.85
CA ASN A 295 33.29 6.05 -27.51
C ASN A 295 34.22 5.12 -26.72
N LEU A 296 33.83 4.64 -25.53
CA LEU A 296 34.60 3.66 -24.78
C LEU A 296 34.58 2.29 -25.46
N GLU A 297 35.55 1.44 -25.09
CA GLU A 297 35.55 0.02 -25.43
C GLU A 297 34.26 -0.67 -24.96
N GLU A 298 33.75 -1.61 -25.75
CA GLU A 298 32.42 -2.23 -25.52
C GLU A 298 32.25 -2.83 -24.13
N LYS A 299 33.30 -3.47 -23.59
CA LYS A 299 33.28 -4.05 -22.25
C LYS A 299 33.07 -2.98 -21.17
N GLU A 300 33.80 -1.88 -21.26
CA GLU A 300 33.77 -0.80 -20.29
C GLU A 300 32.48 0.02 -20.41
N LYS A 301 32.06 0.30 -21.64
CA LYS A 301 30.77 0.91 -21.97
C LYS A 301 29.61 0.12 -21.37
N THR A 302 29.60 -1.20 -21.56
CA THR A 302 28.57 -2.09 -21.02
C THR A 302 28.60 -2.10 -19.50
N ARG A 303 29.78 -2.14 -18.87
CA ARG A 303 29.92 -2.07 -17.41
C ARG A 303 29.31 -0.78 -16.86
N LEU A 304 29.71 0.38 -17.39
CA LEU A 304 29.24 1.68 -16.94
C LEU A 304 27.74 1.89 -17.18
N LEU A 305 27.19 1.43 -18.32
CA LEU A 305 25.75 1.43 -18.56
C LEU A 305 25.01 0.55 -17.55
N ALA A 306 25.54 -0.62 -17.21
CA ALA A 306 24.92 -1.51 -16.23
C ALA A 306 24.95 -0.91 -14.82
N GLU A 307 26.03 -0.23 -14.45
CA GLU A 307 26.13 0.51 -13.19
C GLU A 307 25.10 1.65 -13.14
N HIS A 308 25.02 2.47 -14.20
CA HIS A 308 23.96 3.50 -14.33
C HIS A 308 22.57 2.91 -14.16
N ASN A 309 22.26 1.84 -14.90
CA ASN A 309 20.96 1.18 -14.86
C ASN A 309 20.64 0.70 -13.44
N LEU A 310 21.64 0.16 -12.72
CA LEU A 310 21.47 -0.27 -11.33
C LEU A 310 21.22 0.92 -10.40
N TYR A 311 21.95 2.03 -10.55
CA TYR A 311 21.72 3.26 -9.76
C TYR A 311 20.29 3.77 -9.91
N VAL A 312 19.80 3.94 -11.14
CA VAL A 312 18.42 4.44 -11.38
C VAL A 312 17.38 3.48 -10.80
N THR A 313 17.64 2.18 -10.89
CA THR A 313 16.72 1.16 -10.36
C THR A 313 16.58 1.27 -8.84
N PHE A 314 17.68 1.39 -8.10
CA PHE A 314 17.64 1.58 -6.64
C PHE A 314 17.12 2.97 -6.26
N GLU A 315 17.48 4.02 -7.02
CA GLU A 315 16.97 5.37 -6.78
C GLU A 315 15.45 5.44 -6.85
N GLU A 316 14.83 4.76 -7.83
CA GLU A 316 13.37 4.72 -7.94
C GLU A 316 12.73 3.97 -6.76
N ILE A 317 13.33 2.88 -6.30
CA ILE A 317 12.90 2.18 -5.08
C ILE A 317 12.95 3.13 -3.87
N ASP A 318 14.02 3.90 -3.70
CA ASP A 318 14.16 4.84 -2.60
C ASP A 318 13.18 6.01 -2.69
N ARG A 319 12.86 6.49 -3.90
CA ARG A 319 11.78 7.47 -4.14
C ARG A 319 10.42 6.93 -3.70
N ILE A 320 10.11 5.68 -4.04
CA ILE A 320 8.88 5.01 -3.63
C ILE A 320 8.82 4.86 -2.11
N LYS A 321 9.92 4.46 -1.47
CA LYS A 321 10.00 4.36 -0.01
C LYS A 321 9.72 5.70 0.67
N ASN A 322 10.30 6.78 0.15
CA ASN A 322 10.03 8.12 0.63
C ASN A 322 8.55 8.50 0.41
N ALA A 323 7.99 8.17 -0.75
CA ALA A 323 6.59 8.47 -1.04
C ALA A 323 5.61 7.76 -0.08
N ILE A 324 5.88 6.50 0.27
CA ILE A 324 5.13 5.77 1.30
C ILE A 324 5.22 6.47 2.65
N LYS A 325 6.42 6.93 3.04
CA LYS A 325 6.65 7.59 4.34
C LYS A 325 5.95 8.94 4.44
N GLU A 326 5.86 9.67 3.33
CA GLU A 326 5.23 10.99 3.26
C GLU A 326 3.72 10.91 2.90
N GLY A 327 3.24 9.75 2.45
CA GLY A 327 1.83 9.51 2.16
C GLY A 327 1.38 10.06 0.81
N ASN A 328 2.29 10.12 -0.17
CA ASN A 328 2.04 10.60 -1.53
C ASN A 328 2.43 9.58 -2.62
N LEU A 329 2.29 8.29 -2.32
CA LEU A 329 2.57 7.22 -3.29
C LEU A 329 1.62 7.28 -4.49
N TRP A 330 0.34 7.62 -4.29
CA TRP A 330 -0.61 7.74 -5.41
C TRP A 330 -0.23 8.85 -6.39
N GLU A 331 0.28 9.99 -5.90
CA GLU A 331 0.81 11.06 -6.74
C GLU A 331 1.99 10.56 -7.58
N LEU A 332 2.93 9.83 -6.97
CA LEU A 332 4.07 9.24 -7.69
C LEU A 332 3.61 8.21 -8.73
N VAL A 333 2.61 7.38 -8.41
CA VAL A 333 2.02 6.42 -9.36
C VAL A 333 1.43 7.15 -10.56
N GLU A 334 0.65 8.22 -10.33
CA GLU A 334 0.05 8.98 -11.41
C GLU A 334 1.09 9.68 -12.30
N GLU A 335 2.15 10.22 -11.69
CA GLU A 335 3.29 10.77 -12.43
C GLU A 335 3.92 9.71 -13.34
N ARG A 336 4.31 8.56 -12.78
CA ARG A 336 4.95 7.47 -13.54
C ARG A 336 4.03 6.88 -14.59
N CYS A 337 2.74 6.72 -14.31
CA CYS A 337 1.78 6.15 -15.25
C CYS A 337 1.53 7.03 -16.47
N ARG A 338 1.87 8.33 -16.43
CA ARG A 338 1.81 9.22 -17.58
C ARG A 338 2.97 9.04 -18.57
N SER A 339 4.03 8.32 -18.19
CA SER A 339 5.17 8.02 -19.08
C SER A 339 4.78 7.18 -20.31
N HIS A 340 3.74 6.34 -20.21
CA HIS A 340 3.34 5.44 -21.29
C HIS A 340 1.83 5.16 -21.33
N PRO A 341 1.15 5.22 -22.50
CA PRO A 341 -0.30 5.00 -22.61
C PRO A 341 -0.79 3.65 -22.05
N LYS A 342 0.01 2.58 -22.22
CA LYS A 342 -0.36 1.27 -21.67
C LYS A 342 -0.25 1.23 -20.15
N LEU A 343 0.66 2.01 -19.57
CA LEU A 343 0.83 2.10 -18.12
C LEU A 343 -0.31 2.92 -17.50
N LEU A 344 -0.72 4.00 -18.16
CA LEU A 344 -1.94 4.72 -17.84
C LEU A 344 -3.19 3.83 -17.90
N ASN A 345 -3.28 2.92 -18.87
CA ASN A 345 -4.36 1.93 -18.91
C ASN A 345 -4.30 0.96 -17.72
N GLY A 346 -3.10 0.59 -17.28
CA GLY A 346 -2.87 -0.15 -16.04
C GLY A 346 -3.41 0.58 -14.82
N LEU A 347 -3.13 1.88 -14.67
CA LEU A 347 -3.71 2.71 -13.61
C LEU A 347 -5.25 2.76 -13.68
N ARG A 348 -5.83 2.98 -14.87
CA ARG A 348 -7.29 3.13 -15.00
C ARG A 348 -8.08 1.88 -14.60
N VAL A 349 -7.52 0.69 -14.80
CA VAL A 349 -8.21 -0.57 -14.51
C VAL A 349 -8.39 -0.81 -13.01
N ILE A 350 -7.54 -0.21 -12.16
CA ILE A 350 -7.54 -0.46 -10.71
C ILE A 350 -8.79 0.11 -10.03
N SER A 351 -9.47 1.08 -10.66
CA SER A 351 -10.73 1.66 -10.18
C SER A 351 -11.82 0.61 -9.91
N LYS A 352 -11.76 -0.53 -10.62
CA LYS A 352 -12.66 -1.68 -10.44
C LYS A 352 -12.46 -2.44 -9.13
N TYR A 353 -11.32 -2.24 -8.48
CA TYR A 353 -10.89 -2.94 -7.25
C TYR A 353 -10.77 -1.98 -6.07
N MET A 354 -11.38 -0.79 -6.16
CA MET A 354 -11.21 0.25 -5.16
C MET A 354 -11.81 -0.14 -3.80
N ASP A 355 -12.85 -0.98 -3.80
CA ASP A 355 -13.44 -1.58 -2.61
C ASP A 355 -12.43 -2.41 -1.79
N PHE A 356 -11.49 -3.07 -2.47
CA PHE A 356 -10.40 -3.82 -1.85
C PHE A 356 -9.22 -2.91 -1.49
N ILE A 357 -8.77 -2.07 -2.43
CA ILE A 357 -7.63 -1.16 -2.24
C ILE A 357 -7.87 -0.20 -1.06
N GLU A 358 -9.09 0.34 -0.93
CA GLU A 358 -9.46 1.27 0.15
C GLU A 358 -9.18 0.68 1.54
N LYS A 359 -9.35 -0.63 1.70
CA LYS A 359 -9.18 -1.32 2.98
C LYS A 359 -7.75 -1.29 3.50
N HIS A 360 -6.78 -1.13 2.60
CA HIS A 360 -5.36 -1.10 2.92
C HIS A 360 -4.81 0.33 2.95
N ASP A 361 -5.53 1.30 2.43
CA ASP A 361 -5.10 2.69 2.36
C ASP A 361 -5.31 3.42 3.71
N PRO A 362 -4.34 4.21 4.19
CA PRO A 362 -4.47 5.02 5.40
C PRO A 362 -5.68 5.95 5.42
N VAL A 363 -6.40 6.02 6.55
CA VAL A 363 -7.50 7.00 6.71
C VAL A 363 -7.03 8.46 6.76
N SER A 364 -5.74 8.66 6.99
CA SER A 364 -5.09 9.97 7.05
C SER A 364 -3.62 9.85 6.65
N LYS A 365 -3.13 10.85 5.91
CA LYS A 365 -1.75 10.91 5.38
C LYS A 365 -1.07 12.22 5.80
N LYS A 366 0.26 12.29 5.67
CA LYS A 366 1.01 13.51 6.04
C LYS A 366 0.92 14.58 4.96
N SER A 367 0.96 14.19 3.70
CA SER A 367 0.70 15.07 2.55
C SER A 367 -0.79 15.35 2.41
N GLY A 368 -1.10 16.48 1.76
CA GLY A 368 -2.43 16.72 1.23
C GLY A 368 -2.71 15.88 -0.01
N PHE A 369 -3.98 15.72 -0.34
CA PHE A 369 -4.43 15.08 -1.57
C PHE A 369 -4.20 16.01 -2.76
N PHE A 370 -3.42 15.61 -3.76
CA PHE A 370 -3.25 16.40 -4.99
C PHE A 370 -3.99 15.78 -6.17
N TYR A 371 -4.88 16.57 -6.76
CA TYR A 371 -5.52 16.21 -8.01
C TYR A 371 -4.52 16.37 -9.16
N THR A 372 -4.11 15.26 -9.76
CA THR A 372 -3.16 15.21 -10.89
C THR A 372 -3.78 14.70 -12.18
N GLY A 373 -5.08 14.43 -12.18
CA GLY A 373 -5.92 14.20 -13.35
C GLY A 373 -7.14 13.33 -13.04
N TYR A 374 -7.89 12.95 -14.07
CA TYR A 374 -9.14 12.20 -13.93
C TYR A 374 -9.00 10.92 -13.09
N GLU A 375 -7.85 10.24 -13.15
CA GLU A 375 -7.59 9.05 -12.36
C GLU A 375 -7.61 9.32 -10.85
N SER A 376 -7.26 10.53 -10.41
CA SER A 376 -7.32 10.95 -9.00
C SER A 376 -8.74 10.86 -8.43
N MET A 377 -9.78 11.00 -9.25
CA MET A 377 -11.20 10.88 -8.83
C MET A 377 -11.57 9.49 -8.31
N ASN A 378 -10.79 8.48 -8.69
CA ASN A 378 -11.03 7.10 -8.29
C ASN A 378 -10.16 6.67 -7.11
N ARG A 379 -9.37 7.57 -6.50
CA ARG A 379 -8.49 7.22 -5.38
C ARG A 379 -9.27 6.85 -4.10
N PRO A 380 -8.66 6.05 -3.20
CA PRO A 380 -9.28 5.60 -1.96
C PRO A 380 -9.89 6.71 -1.09
N GLU A 381 -9.25 7.87 -1.02
CA GLU A 381 -9.68 9.01 -0.22
C GLU A 381 -11.09 9.49 -0.59
N ILE A 382 -11.36 9.60 -1.89
CA ILE A 382 -12.66 10.05 -2.42
C ILE A 382 -13.69 8.95 -2.25
N TYR A 383 -13.32 7.71 -2.57
CA TYR A 383 -14.21 6.55 -2.40
C TYR A 383 -14.66 6.40 -0.94
N ARG A 384 -13.71 6.47 0.00
CA ARG A 384 -13.95 6.44 1.45
C ARG A 384 -14.81 7.60 1.92
N HIS A 385 -14.55 8.82 1.42
CA HIS A 385 -15.36 9.98 1.78
C HIS A 385 -16.84 9.78 1.43
N LYS A 386 -17.11 9.34 0.19
CA LYS A 386 -18.48 9.06 -0.28
C LYS A 386 -19.18 8.00 0.58
N GLN A 387 -18.46 6.95 0.99
CA GLN A 387 -19.00 5.94 1.92
C GLN A 387 -19.25 6.51 3.33
N ARG A 388 -18.34 7.34 3.86
CA ARG A 388 -18.47 7.92 5.20
C ARG A 388 -19.53 9.02 5.29
N LEU A 389 -19.95 9.64 4.18
CA LEU A 389 -21.09 10.56 4.19
C LEU A 389 -22.38 9.88 4.65
N GLU A 390 -22.53 8.58 4.42
CA GLU A 390 -23.68 7.79 4.86
C GLU A 390 -23.67 7.49 6.37
N ARG A 391 -22.54 7.74 7.04
CA ARG A 391 -22.42 7.61 8.50
C ARG A 391 -23.03 8.79 9.25
N ILE A 392 -23.21 9.92 8.59
CA ILE A 392 -23.77 11.14 9.19
C ILE A 392 -25.29 11.05 9.19
N GLN A 393 -25.90 11.30 10.34
CA GLN A 393 -27.35 11.35 10.46
C GLN A 393 -27.85 12.75 10.09
N TYR A 394 -28.48 12.87 8.94
CA TYR A 394 -29.06 14.14 8.51
C TYR A 394 -30.50 14.28 9.02
N ASP A 395 -30.83 15.40 9.66
CA ASP A 395 -32.20 15.76 10.02
C ASP A 395 -32.81 16.69 8.96
N LYS A 396 -32.07 17.76 8.64
CA LYS A 396 -32.39 18.72 7.59
C LYS A 396 -31.13 19.02 6.80
N ILE A 397 -31.24 19.05 5.47
CA ILE A 397 -30.10 19.27 4.58
C ILE A 397 -30.34 20.53 3.77
N TYR A 398 -29.31 21.35 3.61
CA TYR A 398 -29.29 22.39 2.60
C TYR A 398 -28.07 22.17 1.68
N VAL A 399 -28.32 21.84 0.41
CA VAL A 399 -27.28 21.65 -0.58
C VAL A 399 -27.06 22.97 -1.33
N THR A 400 -25.82 23.44 -1.36
CA THR A 400 -25.45 24.72 -1.98
C THR A 400 -24.19 24.61 -2.83
N SER A 401 -24.01 25.60 -3.71
CA SER A 401 -22.76 25.82 -4.44
C SER A 401 -22.09 27.08 -3.89
N VAL A 402 -20.77 27.06 -3.83
CA VAL A 402 -19.97 28.23 -3.44
C VAL A 402 -19.41 28.91 -4.68
N SER A 403 -19.02 30.19 -4.56
CA SER A 403 -18.31 30.87 -5.64
C SER A 403 -16.93 30.23 -5.84
N GLU A 404 -16.42 30.27 -7.08
CA GLU A 404 -15.10 29.71 -7.43
C GLU A 404 -13.96 30.30 -6.60
N ASN A 405 -14.11 31.53 -6.10
CA ASN A 405 -13.11 32.22 -5.28
C ASN A 405 -13.20 31.88 -3.77
N THR A 406 -14.14 31.02 -3.36
CA THR A 406 -14.25 30.63 -1.94
C THR A 406 -13.20 29.56 -1.62
N SER A 407 -12.23 29.89 -0.78
CA SER A 407 -11.20 28.94 -0.37
C SER A 407 -11.73 27.91 0.65
N LYS A 408 -11.12 26.72 0.64
CA LYS A 408 -11.31 25.70 1.68
C LYS A 408 -10.48 26.05 2.92
N PRO A 409 -10.91 25.67 4.14
CA PRO A 409 -12.22 25.10 4.47
C PRO A 409 -13.35 26.13 4.30
N TYR A 410 -14.44 25.73 3.66
CA TYR A 410 -15.57 26.61 3.33
C TYR A 410 -16.23 27.21 4.57
N SER A 411 -16.30 26.46 5.67
CA SER A 411 -16.89 26.88 6.95
C SER A 411 -16.13 28.02 7.64
N GLU A 412 -14.86 28.26 7.29
CA GLU A 412 -14.08 29.40 7.78
C GLU A 412 -14.23 30.64 6.89
N ASN A 413 -14.70 30.49 5.64
CA ASN A 413 -14.76 31.55 4.63
C ASN A 413 -16.18 31.96 4.22
N LEU A 414 -17.20 31.19 4.62
CA LEU A 414 -18.61 31.53 4.42
C LEU A 414 -19.19 32.24 5.65
N SER A 415 -20.04 33.23 5.42
CA SER A 415 -20.78 33.94 6.46
C SER A 415 -21.77 32.99 7.15
N ASN A 416 -21.35 32.38 8.26
CA ASN A 416 -22.17 31.48 9.09
C ASN A 416 -23.42 32.17 9.64
N VAL A 417 -24.60 31.51 9.62
CA VAL A 417 -25.55 31.45 10.76
C VAL A 417 -26.62 30.33 10.55
N PRO A 418 -27.29 29.74 11.57
CA PRO A 418 -26.89 28.49 12.25
C PRO A 418 -28.04 27.44 12.40
N CYS A 419 -27.78 26.41 13.24
CA CYS A 419 -28.69 25.45 13.90
C CYS A 419 -29.16 24.26 13.05
N ASP A 420 -29.09 23.06 13.67
CA ASP A 420 -29.61 21.70 13.31
C ASP A 420 -29.75 21.28 11.84
N VAL A 421 -29.27 22.08 10.89
CA VAL A 421 -29.31 21.90 9.46
C VAL A 421 -27.89 21.64 8.98
N ASP A 422 -27.71 20.54 8.27
CA ASP A 422 -26.45 20.19 7.63
C ASP A 422 -26.36 20.89 6.27
N VAL A 423 -25.44 21.85 6.17
CA VAL A 423 -25.15 22.55 4.92
C VAL A 423 -24.07 21.78 4.16
N LEU A 424 -24.39 21.30 2.96
CA LEU A 424 -23.49 20.53 2.10
C LEU A 424 -23.10 21.35 0.88
N VAL A 425 -21.81 21.57 0.69
CA VAL A 425 -21.25 22.26 -0.47
C VAL A 425 -21.00 21.25 -1.58
N LYS A 426 -21.44 21.56 -2.80
CA LYS A 426 -21.07 20.81 -4.00
C LYS A 426 -19.58 21.02 -4.30
N ASP A 427 -18.79 19.98 -4.06
CA ASP A 427 -17.36 19.95 -4.32
C ASP A 427 -17.07 19.21 -5.63
N SER A 428 -16.16 19.75 -6.43
CA SER A 428 -15.89 19.23 -7.77
C SER A 428 -15.14 17.89 -7.77
N VAL A 429 -14.45 17.53 -6.70
CA VAL A 429 -13.68 16.27 -6.56
C VAL A 429 -14.35 15.31 -5.58
N PHE A 430 -14.78 15.81 -4.43
CA PHE A 430 -15.39 15.02 -3.35
C PHE A 430 -16.92 14.86 -3.49
N GLY A 431 -17.56 15.58 -4.40
CA GLY A 431 -19.00 15.54 -4.63
C GLY A 431 -19.77 16.42 -3.66
N LEU A 432 -19.95 15.99 -2.41
CA LEU A 432 -20.66 16.76 -1.38
C LEU A 432 -19.83 16.86 -0.11
N VAL A 433 -19.54 18.08 0.33
CA VAL A 433 -18.74 18.34 1.54
C VAL A 433 -19.61 19.08 2.57
N PRO A 434 -20.03 18.40 3.66
CA PRO A 434 -20.72 19.05 4.76
C PRO A 434 -19.80 20.07 5.45
N LEU A 435 -20.30 21.29 5.67
CA LEU A 435 -19.55 22.36 6.37
C LEU A 435 -19.11 21.94 7.77
N ASN A 436 -19.78 20.96 8.39
CA ASN A 436 -19.44 20.45 9.71
C ASN A 436 -18.15 19.61 9.72
N ILE A 437 -17.75 19.03 8.59
CA ILE A 437 -16.57 18.14 8.51
C ILE A 437 -15.52 18.63 7.51
N ASP A 438 -15.76 19.73 6.80
CA ASP A 438 -14.91 20.24 5.72
C ASP A 438 -13.45 20.55 6.11
N THR A 439 -13.16 20.65 7.42
CA THR A 439 -11.80 20.82 7.94
C THR A 439 -11.03 19.51 8.09
N MET A 440 -11.71 18.35 8.01
CA MET A 440 -11.09 17.04 8.18
C MET A 440 -10.31 16.62 6.93
N TYR A 441 -9.29 15.80 7.11
CA TYR A 441 -8.57 15.19 5.98
C TYR A 441 -9.49 14.24 5.20
N PRO A 442 -9.42 14.23 3.85
CA PRO A 442 -8.60 15.08 2.96
C PRO A 442 -9.32 16.35 2.48
N LEU A 443 -10.50 16.66 3.02
CA LEU A 443 -11.43 17.68 2.52
C LEU A 443 -10.90 19.11 2.61
N ALA A 444 -10.08 19.43 3.62
CA ALA A 444 -9.37 20.71 3.69
C ALA A 444 -7.91 20.61 3.21
N GLN A 445 -7.31 19.43 3.29
CA GLN A 445 -5.92 19.20 2.89
C GLN A 445 -5.88 18.64 1.46
N ASN A 446 -6.36 19.42 0.50
CA ASN A 446 -6.27 19.08 -0.93
C ASN A 446 -5.96 20.31 -1.78
N GLU A 447 -5.31 20.06 -2.91
CA GLU A 447 -5.08 21.04 -3.96
C GLU A 447 -5.66 20.51 -5.27
N VAL A 448 -6.46 21.34 -5.93
CA VAL A 448 -7.20 21.00 -7.15
C VAL A 448 -7.03 22.15 -8.14
N PRO A 449 -6.59 21.90 -9.39
CA PRO A 449 -6.54 22.92 -10.42
C PRO A 449 -7.94 23.29 -10.90
N ASP A 450 -8.05 24.29 -11.77
CA ASP A 450 -9.29 24.53 -12.50
C ASP A 450 -9.69 23.28 -13.30
N LEU A 451 -10.88 22.75 -13.04
CA LEU A 451 -11.38 21.52 -13.67
C LEU A 451 -12.22 21.81 -14.90
N TYR A 452 -12.14 20.90 -15.87
CA TYR A 452 -13.01 20.89 -17.05
C TYR A 452 -14.42 20.37 -16.73
N ASP A 453 -15.39 20.67 -17.60
CA ASP A 453 -16.79 20.29 -17.39
C ASP A 453 -17.02 18.76 -17.30
N PHE A 454 -16.24 17.96 -18.04
CA PHE A 454 -16.36 16.51 -17.97
C PHE A 454 -15.88 15.95 -16.63
N GLU A 455 -14.88 16.57 -16.01
CA GLU A 455 -14.39 16.22 -14.67
C GLU A 455 -15.47 16.58 -13.64
N LYS A 456 -16.05 17.78 -13.74
CA LYS A 456 -17.18 18.22 -12.90
C LYS A 456 -18.39 17.28 -13.04
N LYS A 457 -18.63 16.71 -14.23
CA LYS A 457 -19.75 15.79 -14.48
C LYS A 457 -19.65 14.50 -13.68
N TYR A 458 -18.45 13.98 -13.41
CA TYR A 458 -18.27 12.71 -12.70
C TYR A 458 -18.98 12.69 -11.33
N ASN A 459 -19.00 13.82 -10.63
CA ASN A 459 -19.66 13.94 -9.33
C ASN A 459 -21.14 14.31 -9.40
N ASN A 460 -21.67 14.72 -10.57
CA ASN A 460 -23.07 15.06 -10.71
C ASN A 460 -23.99 13.85 -10.50
N ASP A 461 -23.56 12.66 -10.92
CA ASP A 461 -24.33 11.43 -10.73
C ASP A 461 -24.45 11.10 -9.24
N PHE A 462 -23.34 11.13 -8.50
CA PHE A 462 -23.33 10.97 -7.04
C PHE A 462 -24.21 12.01 -6.32
N VAL A 463 -24.10 13.28 -6.70
CA VAL A 463 -24.93 14.36 -6.12
C VAL A 463 -26.41 14.13 -6.40
N SER A 464 -26.76 13.64 -7.59
CA SER A 464 -28.14 13.35 -7.97
C SER A 464 -28.71 12.19 -7.17
N GLU A 465 -27.96 11.09 -7.04
CA GLU A 465 -28.32 9.94 -6.21
C GLU A 465 -28.51 10.33 -4.74
N PHE A 466 -27.59 11.14 -4.19
CA PHE A 466 -27.71 11.66 -2.83
C PHE A 466 -28.98 12.50 -2.66
N ASN A 467 -29.26 13.41 -3.60
CA ASN A 467 -30.44 14.27 -3.52
C ASN A 467 -31.74 13.47 -3.61
N GLU A 468 -31.79 12.43 -4.44
CA GLU A 468 -32.94 11.54 -4.53
C GLU A 468 -33.17 10.78 -3.21
N LYS A 469 -32.10 10.20 -2.66
CA LYS A 469 -32.15 9.46 -1.39
C LYS A 469 -32.59 10.31 -0.20
N TYR A 470 -32.17 11.58 -0.15
CA TYR A 470 -32.45 12.49 0.95
C TYR A 470 -33.52 13.56 0.62
N ALA A 471 -34.31 13.35 -0.44
CA ALA A 471 -35.24 14.35 -0.97
C ALA A 471 -36.19 14.95 0.09
N GLU A 472 -36.73 14.13 1.00
CA GLU A 472 -37.65 14.59 2.05
C GLU A 472 -36.98 15.46 3.12
N LYS A 473 -35.65 15.40 3.23
CA LYS A 473 -34.87 16.16 4.21
C LYS A 473 -34.23 17.42 3.61
N ILE A 474 -34.21 17.53 2.28
CA ILE A 474 -33.58 18.65 1.57
C ILE A 474 -34.52 19.85 1.59
N LEU A 475 -34.05 20.94 2.17
CA LEU A 475 -34.73 22.22 2.20
C LEU A 475 -34.46 22.96 0.89
N ASP A 476 -35.51 23.49 0.26
CA ASP A 476 -35.34 24.47 -0.81
C ASP A 476 -34.82 25.80 -0.25
N ILE A 477 -34.30 26.67 -1.13
CA ILE A 477 -33.69 27.95 -0.73
C ILE A 477 -34.66 28.87 0.01
N SER A 478 -35.95 28.85 -0.31
CA SER A 478 -36.95 29.68 0.36
C SER A 478 -37.24 29.15 1.77
N THR A 479 -37.35 27.83 1.92
CA THR A 479 -37.52 27.16 3.20
C THR A 479 -36.30 27.34 4.10
N TYR A 480 -35.09 27.20 3.55
CA TYR A 480 -33.84 27.47 4.26
C TYR A 480 -33.74 28.93 4.71
N ASN A 481 -34.01 29.89 3.81
CA ASN A 481 -34.00 31.31 4.16
C ASN A 481 -35.05 31.66 5.22
N TYR A 482 -36.25 31.09 5.13
CA TYR A 482 -37.27 31.24 6.16
C TYR A 482 -36.78 30.66 7.49
N TYR A 483 -36.19 29.46 7.46
CA TYR A 483 -35.67 28.78 8.64
C TYR A 483 -34.63 29.63 9.37
N ILE A 484 -33.58 30.07 8.67
CA ILE A 484 -32.51 30.89 9.24
C ILE A 484 -33.04 32.23 9.75
N ASN A 485 -33.93 32.90 9.01
CA ASN A 485 -34.46 34.21 9.42
C ASN A 485 -35.44 34.13 10.60
N HIS A 486 -36.24 33.06 10.70
CA HIS A 486 -37.26 32.90 11.74
C HIS A 486 -36.70 32.27 13.01
N TYR A 487 -35.89 31.21 12.88
CA TYR A 487 -35.29 30.50 14.01
C TYR A 487 -33.96 31.10 14.47
N GLY A 488 -33.22 31.80 13.60
CA GLY A 488 -32.03 32.56 14.00
C GLY A 488 -32.32 33.80 14.85
N LYS A 489 -33.57 34.32 14.82
CA LYS A 489 -34.01 35.47 15.63
C LYS A 489 -34.69 35.09 16.95
N LYS A 490 -35.26 33.89 17.07
CA LYS A 490 -35.73 33.35 18.36
C LYS A 490 -34.53 32.79 19.11
N LYS A 491 -34.39 33.09 20.40
CA LYS A 491 -33.40 32.50 21.34
C LYS A 491 -33.41 30.95 21.43
N GLU A 492 -34.15 30.24 20.58
CA GLU A 492 -34.16 28.78 20.50
C GLU A 492 -32.89 28.22 19.82
N CYS A 493 -32.23 28.99 18.94
CA CYS A 493 -30.88 28.65 18.42
C CYS A 493 -29.78 28.60 19.50
N GLU A 494 -30.03 29.13 20.72
CA GLU A 494 -29.05 29.09 21.82
C GLU A 494 -28.93 27.71 22.48
N LYS A 495 -29.75 26.72 22.12
CA LYS A 495 -29.72 25.39 22.77
C LYS A 495 -28.53 24.51 22.37
N VAL A 496 -27.95 24.68 21.18
CA VAL A 496 -26.86 23.82 20.69
C VAL A 496 -25.66 24.67 20.29
N ASN A 497 -24.56 24.52 21.02
CA ASN A 497 -23.30 25.19 20.72
C ASN A 497 -22.77 24.73 19.33
N PRO A 498 -22.52 25.65 18.37
CA PRO A 498 -22.08 25.30 17.01
C PRO A 498 -20.82 24.44 16.95
N ASP A 499 -19.86 24.66 17.86
CA ASP A 499 -18.65 23.84 17.93
C ASP A 499 -18.99 22.40 18.33
N ILE A 500 -19.94 22.24 19.25
CA ILE A 500 -20.36 20.93 19.75
C ILE A 500 -21.15 20.18 18.66
N PHE A 501 -22.04 20.88 17.95
CA PHE A 501 -22.76 20.31 16.81
C PHE A 501 -21.77 19.84 15.73
N ARG A 502 -20.80 20.69 15.38
CA ARG A 502 -19.72 20.36 14.43
C ARG A 502 -18.96 19.12 14.86
N ILE A 503 -18.47 19.08 16.11
CA ILE A 503 -17.72 17.93 16.65
C ILE A 503 -18.60 16.68 16.66
N GLY A 504 -19.90 16.78 16.95
CA GLY A 504 -20.86 15.68 16.87
C GLY A 504 -20.91 15.05 15.47
N LYS A 505 -21.04 15.87 14.43
CA LYS A 505 -21.02 15.41 13.03
C LYS A 505 -19.67 14.84 12.61
N MET A 506 -18.57 15.41 13.10
CA MET A 506 -17.23 14.85 12.89
C MET A 506 -17.08 13.47 13.56
N LEU A 507 -17.65 13.26 14.76
CA LEU A 507 -17.67 11.95 15.43
C LEU A 507 -18.54 10.94 14.66
N GLU A 508 -19.70 11.35 14.15
CA GLU A 508 -20.54 10.50 13.28
C GLU A 508 -19.79 10.10 12.00
N TYR A 509 -19.16 11.05 11.31
CA TYR A 509 -18.37 10.79 10.11
C TYR A 509 -17.19 9.84 10.37
N GLN A 510 -16.46 10.07 11.46
CA GLN A 510 -15.30 9.26 11.83
C GLN A 510 -15.74 7.88 12.32
N TYR A 511 -16.53 7.79 13.38
CA TYR A 511 -16.83 6.56 14.12
C TYR A 511 -18.12 5.84 13.69
N GLY A 512 -18.97 6.46 12.87
CA GLY A 512 -20.18 5.81 12.37
C GLY A 512 -21.30 5.65 13.40
N ALA A 513 -21.32 6.49 14.44
CA ALA A 513 -22.35 6.49 15.47
C ALA A 513 -22.54 7.88 16.08
N LYS A 514 -23.74 8.14 16.62
CA LYS A 514 -24.06 9.37 17.36
C LYS A 514 -23.48 9.29 18.78
N ILE A 515 -22.18 9.59 18.90
CA ILE A 515 -21.44 9.53 20.17
C ILE A 515 -21.91 10.61 21.16
N LEU A 516 -22.25 11.80 20.65
CA LEU A 516 -22.84 12.88 21.46
C LEU A 516 -24.35 12.87 21.30
N ASP A 517 -25.06 12.30 22.27
CA ASP A 517 -26.50 12.43 22.39
C ASP A 517 -26.89 13.83 22.89
N GLU A 518 -28.20 14.14 22.87
CA GLU A 518 -28.72 15.47 23.24
C GLU A 518 -28.36 15.86 24.68
N GLU A 519 -28.33 14.88 25.59
CA GLU A 519 -27.97 15.12 26.98
C GLU A 519 -26.48 15.50 27.10
N LEU A 520 -25.60 14.73 26.45
CA LEU A 520 -24.17 14.96 26.50
C LEU A 520 -23.77 16.25 25.79
N MET A 521 -24.43 16.59 24.68
CA MET A 521 -24.23 17.87 23.98
C MET A 521 -24.44 19.09 24.89
N GLY A 522 -25.35 19.01 25.88
CA GLY A 522 -25.58 20.07 26.86
C GLY A 522 -24.51 20.17 27.97
N LYS A 523 -23.70 19.12 28.16
CA LYS A 523 -22.69 19.03 29.23
C LYS A 523 -21.26 19.30 28.74
N VAL A 524 -20.98 19.03 27.47
CA VAL A 524 -19.63 19.17 26.90
C VAL A 524 -19.31 20.62 26.51
N LYS A 525 -18.02 20.95 26.48
CA LYS A 525 -17.51 22.26 26.07
C LYS A 525 -16.37 22.10 25.07
N SER A 526 -16.33 22.98 24.07
CA SER A 526 -15.19 23.08 23.16
C SER A 526 -14.12 24.00 23.76
N ARG A 527 -12.85 23.69 23.49
CA ARG A 527 -11.72 24.60 23.76
C ARG A 527 -11.02 24.93 22.45
N ARG A 528 -10.88 26.22 22.18
CA ARG A 528 -10.17 26.77 21.03
C ARG A 528 -8.74 27.17 21.39
N SER A 529 -7.86 27.09 20.41
CA SER A 529 -6.49 27.63 20.47
C SER A 529 -6.54 29.15 20.62
N LYS A 530 -5.83 29.70 21.61
CA LYS A 530 -5.75 31.16 21.81
C LYS A 530 -5.04 31.87 20.65
N ASN A 531 -4.11 31.19 19.98
CA ASN A 531 -3.30 31.78 18.91
C ASN A 531 -4.01 31.73 17.55
N THR A 532 -4.74 30.65 17.28
CA THR A 532 -5.27 30.37 15.93
C THR A 532 -6.80 30.36 15.87
N GLY A 533 -7.49 30.48 16.99
CA GLY A 533 -8.95 30.37 17.07
C GLY A 533 -9.52 28.97 16.77
N ARG A 534 -8.74 28.02 16.25
CA ARG A 534 -9.19 26.66 15.89
C ARG A 534 -9.61 25.84 17.10
N ILE A 535 -10.62 24.99 16.94
CA ILE A 535 -11.06 24.01 17.93
C ILE A 535 -9.91 23.01 18.18
N ARG A 536 -9.63 22.71 19.45
CA ARG A 536 -8.56 21.79 19.86
C ARG A 536 -9.04 20.64 20.71
N ASN A 537 -10.00 20.87 21.60
CA ASN A 537 -10.46 19.83 22.52
C ASN A 537 -11.97 19.88 22.71
N LEU A 538 -12.55 18.69 22.90
CA LEU A 538 -13.86 18.51 23.50
C LEU A 538 -13.66 18.09 24.95
N LEU A 539 -14.30 18.79 25.88
CA LEU A 539 -14.19 18.55 27.32
C LEU A 539 -15.54 18.18 27.91
N LEU A 540 -15.54 17.24 28.86
CA LEU A 540 -16.64 17.02 29.78
C LEU A 540 -16.17 17.51 31.16
N GLU A 541 -16.85 18.52 31.70
CA GLU A 541 -16.40 19.25 32.90
C GLU A 541 -14.98 19.82 32.75
N LYS A 542 -13.96 19.13 33.28
CA LYS A 542 -12.53 19.48 33.17
C LYS A 542 -11.70 18.42 32.43
N GLU A 543 -12.28 17.27 32.14
CA GLU A 543 -11.60 16.17 31.46
C GLU A 543 -11.68 16.32 29.95
N VAL A 544 -10.60 15.98 29.26
CA VAL A 544 -10.58 15.95 27.80
C VAL A 544 -11.23 14.65 27.35
N LEU A 545 -12.28 14.73 26.54
CA LEU A 545 -12.82 13.57 25.83
C LEU A 545 -12.01 13.32 24.56
N PHE A 546 -11.93 14.34 23.70
CA PHE A 546 -11.24 14.25 22.41
C PHE A 546 -10.32 15.44 22.18
N THR A 547 -9.25 15.19 21.44
CA THR A 547 -8.35 16.22 20.91
C THR A 547 -8.41 16.18 19.39
N LEU A 548 -8.62 17.33 18.75
CA LEU A 548 -8.54 17.44 17.29
C LEU A 548 -7.06 17.51 16.90
N ARG A 549 -6.59 16.52 16.14
CA ARG A 549 -5.21 16.45 15.67
C ARG A 549 -4.94 17.58 14.68
N ALA A 550 -3.80 18.27 14.83
CA ALA A 550 -3.61 19.56 14.19
C ALA A 550 -3.51 19.53 12.66
N ASN A 551 -3.10 18.40 12.08
CA ASN A 551 -2.81 18.27 10.66
C ASN A 551 -4.03 17.83 9.83
N ASP A 552 -4.96 17.09 10.42
CA ASP A 552 -6.09 16.44 9.71
C ASP A 552 -7.43 16.58 10.44
N ASN A 553 -7.46 17.20 11.62
CA ASN A 553 -8.63 17.38 12.48
C ASN A 553 -9.38 16.08 12.84
N PHE A 554 -8.73 14.91 12.77
CA PHE A 554 -9.29 13.69 13.33
C PHE A 554 -9.43 13.83 14.86
N LEU A 555 -10.49 13.24 15.39
CA LEU A 555 -10.82 13.28 16.81
C LEU A 555 -10.15 12.12 17.54
N ILE A 556 -9.09 12.47 18.26
CA ILE A 556 -8.26 11.54 19.00
C ILE A 556 -8.83 11.37 20.41
N PRO A 557 -9.26 10.17 20.83
CA PRO A 557 -9.78 9.97 22.17
C PRO A 557 -8.66 10.10 23.21
N ALA A 558 -8.95 10.78 24.31
CA ALA A 558 -8.23 10.59 25.57
C ALA A 558 -8.94 9.49 26.38
N LYS A 559 -8.54 9.28 27.65
CA LYS A 559 -9.09 8.21 28.49
C LYS A 559 -10.63 8.22 28.56
N SER A 560 -11.22 9.32 29.02
CA SER A 560 -12.68 9.42 29.18
C SER A 560 -13.42 9.42 27.83
N GLY A 561 -12.76 9.84 26.74
CA GLY A 561 -13.30 9.70 25.40
C GLY A 561 -13.27 8.26 24.88
N ALA A 562 -12.24 7.48 25.22
CA ALA A 562 -12.17 6.06 24.89
C ALA A 562 -13.23 5.25 25.65
N GLU A 563 -13.46 5.57 26.93
CA GLU A 563 -14.55 5.00 27.74
C GLU A 563 -15.92 5.32 27.11
N LEU A 564 -16.14 6.57 26.68
CA LEU A 564 -17.36 6.96 25.99
C LEU A 564 -17.54 6.24 24.64
N LEU A 565 -16.47 6.11 23.84
CA LEU A 565 -16.53 5.35 22.59
C LEU A 565 -16.87 3.88 22.84
N HIS A 566 -16.26 3.27 23.86
CA HIS A 566 -16.52 1.89 24.26
C HIS A 566 -17.99 1.69 24.65
N GLU A 567 -18.57 2.60 25.43
CA GLU A 567 -19.99 2.56 25.81
C GLU A 567 -20.94 2.72 24.60
N LYS A 568 -20.65 3.68 23.71
CA LYS A 568 -21.57 4.07 22.63
C LYS A 568 -21.46 3.22 21.36
N LEU A 569 -20.31 2.59 21.12
CA LEU A 569 -20.09 1.76 19.95
C LEU A 569 -20.35 0.31 20.30
N GLU A 570 -21.21 -0.35 19.54
CA GLU A 570 -21.45 -1.79 19.70
C GLU A 570 -20.21 -2.61 19.33
N PHE A 571 -19.93 -3.66 20.10
CA PHE A 571 -18.92 -4.65 19.75
C PHE A 571 -19.24 -5.29 18.38
N PRO A 572 -18.26 -5.50 17.47
CA PRO A 572 -16.83 -5.32 17.66
C PRO A 572 -16.28 -3.94 17.27
N LYS A 573 -17.10 -2.93 16.92
CA LYS A 573 -16.64 -1.69 16.26
C LYS A 573 -15.45 -1.03 16.95
N TYR A 574 -14.37 -0.78 16.21
CA TYR A 574 -13.11 -0.21 16.68
C TYR A 574 -12.36 -1.00 17.78
N ARG A 575 -12.75 -2.25 18.07
CA ARG A 575 -12.05 -3.09 19.05
C ARG A 575 -10.87 -3.84 18.43
N ILE A 576 -9.83 -4.01 19.25
CA ILE A 576 -8.83 -5.06 19.11
C ILE A 576 -8.82 -5.86 20.41
N VAL A 577 -9.24 -7.12 20.32
CA VAL A 577 -9.27 -8.07 21.43
C VAL A 577 -7.89 -8.68 21.59
N ILE A 578 -7.32 -8.62 22.79
CA ILE A 578 -5.98 -9.15 23.08
C ILE A 578 -6.01 -10.35 24.02
N ASP A 579 -4.95 -11.14 23.98
CA ASP A 579 -4.72 -12.26 24.87
C ASP A 579 -4.58 -11.83 26.34
N SER A 580 -5.19 -12.61 27.25
CA SER A 580 -5.14 -12.38 28.70
C SER A 580 -3.72 -12.20 29.27
N SER A 581 -2.71 -12.84 28.66
CA SER A 581 -1.30 -12.77 29.09
C SER A 581 -0.66 -11.39 28.93
N VAL A 582 -1.26 -10.48 28.17
CA VAL A 582 -0.72 -9.14 27.92
C VAL A 582 -1.61 -7.99 28.39
N GLU A 583 -2.70 -8.28 29.10
CA GLU A 583 -3.63 -7.24 29.58
C GLU A 583 -2.95 -6.19 30.46
N GLU A 584 -2.10 -6.60 31.40
CA GLU A 584 -1.40 -5.67 32.29
C GLU A 584 -0.47 -4.73 31.52
N PHE A 585 0.16 -5.22 30.46
CA PHE A 585 1.00 -4.40 29.59
C PHE A 585 0.18 -3.37 28.81
N ALA A 586 -0.98 -3.79 28.28
CA ALA A 586 -1.90 -2.88 27.61
C ALA A 586 -2.44 -1.80 28.58
N ARG A 587 -2.86 -2.18 29.80
CA ARG A 587 -3.29 -1.23 30.84
C ARG A 587 -2.20 -0.26 31.24
N ALA A 588 -0.92 -0.65 31.15
CA ALA A 588 0.22 0.23 31.35
C ALA A 588 0.55 1.14 30.14
N GLY A 589 -0.23 1.06 29.06
CA GLY A 589 -0.05 1.86 27.84
C GLY A 589 1.09 1.39 26.94
N LYS A 590 1.53 0.13 27.03
CA LYS A 590 2.56 -0.45 26.14
C LYS A 590 1.92 -0.93 24.83
N SER A 591 2.59 -0.70 23.71
CA SER A 591 2.12 -1.15 22.38
C SER A 591 1.76 -2.64 22.36
N VAL A 592 0.70 -2.97 21.61
CA VAL A 592 0.23 -4.34 21.42
C VAL A 592 0.87 -4.92 20.17
N TYR A 593 1.39 -6.14 20.27
CA TYR A 593 2.00 -6.88 19.15
C TYR A 593 1.00 -7.85 18.52
N SER A 594 1.12 -8.08 17.21
CA SER A 594 0.14 -8.83 16.42
C SER A 594 -0.10 -10.27 16.90
N LYS A 595 0.94 -10.97 17.37
CA LYS A 595 0.81 -12.33 17.96
C LYS A 595 -0.14 -12.44 19.15
N PHE A 596 -0.49 -11.32 19.79
CA PHE A 596 -1.38 -11.30 20.95
C PHE A 596 -2.81 -10.87 20.59
N VAL A 597 -3.08 -10.52 19.32
CA VAL A 597 -4.44 -10.22 18.85
C VAL A 597 -5.21 -11.53 18.73
N LYS A 598 -6.43 -11.55 19.26
CA LYS A 598 -7.34 -12.70 19.23
C LYS A 598 -8.53 -12.50 18.32
N ASP A 599 -9.02 -11.27 18.25
CA ASP A 599 -10.15 -10.86 17.44
C ASP A 599 -10.09 -9.33 17.24
N CYS A 600 -10.80 -8.81 16.26
CA CYS A 600 -10.88 -7.36 16.02
C CYS A 600 -12.09 -7.00 15.15
N ASP A 601 -12.38 -5.70 15.08
CA ASP A 601 -13.29 -5.18 14.06
C ASP A 601 -12.72 -5.40 12.64
N PRO A 602 -13.40 -6.18 11.78
CA PRO A 602 -12.95 -6.43 10.41
C PRO A 602 -12.99 -5.17 9.52
N GLU A 603 -13.75 -4.15 9.92
CA GLU A 603 -13.89 -2.90 9.19
C GLU A 603 -12.84 -1.85 9.57
N LEU A 604 -11.89 -2.18 10.45
CA LEU A 604 -10.77 -1.30 10.75
C LEU A 604 -9.92 -1.01 9.52
N ARG A 605 -9.47 0.24 9.44
CA ARG A 605 -8.54 0.73 8.44
C ARG A 605 -7.25 1.22 9.09
N PRO A 606 -6.13 1.24 8.35
CA PRO A 606 -4.88 1.71 8.91
C PRO A 606 -4.98 3.18 9.34
N PHE A 607 -4.33 3.48 10.46
CA PHE A 607 -4.33 4.77 11.15
C PHE A 607 -5.67 5.19 11.77
N GLU A 608 -6.63 4.27 11.91
CA GLU A 608 -7.81 4.48 12.75
C GLU A 608 -7.48 4.39 14.25
N GLU A 609 -8.30 5.09 15.03
CA GLU A 609 -8.25 5.06 16.48
C GLU A 609 -8.95 3.82 17.01
N VAL A 610 -8.28 3.07 17.88
CA VAL A 610 -8.73 1.76 18.33
C VAL A 610 -8.85 1.68 19.84
N LEU A 611 -9.79 0.85 20.28
CA LEU A 611 -10.02 0.47 21.66
C LEU A 611 -9.42 -0.92 21.87
N ILE A 612 -8.54 -1.06 22.85
CA ILE A 612 -7.94 -2.33 23.22
C ILE A 612 -8.76 -2.94 24.34
N VAL A 613 -9.28 -4.14 24.11
CA VAL A 613 -10.18 -4.82 25.03
C VAL A 613 -9.71 -6.25 25.31
N ASN A 614 -10.17 -6.86 26.41
CA ASN A 614 -10.05 -8.30 26.61
C ASN A 614 -11.23 -9.06 25.99
N SER A 615 -11.28 -10.37 26.18
CA SER A 615 -12.33 -11.23 25.62
C SER A 615 -13.74 -10.97 26.17
N ASP A 616 -13.86 -10.30 27.31
CA ASP A 616 -15.14 -9.89 27.91
C ASP A 616 -15.55 -8.47 27.49
N ASP A 617 -14.90 -7.89 26.47
CA ASP A 617 -15.02 -6.50 26.03
C ASP A 617 -14.75 -5.49 27.17
N GLU A 618 -13.87 -5.81 28.13
CA GLU A 618 -13.41 -4.82 29.11
C GLU A 618 -12.36 -3.89 28.46
N LEU A 619 -12.58 -2.57 28.54
CA LEU A 619 -11.64 -1.58 28.02
C LEU A 619 -10.34 -1.55 28.83
N LEU A 620 -9.22 -1.85 28.15
CA LEU A 620 -7.88 -1.90 28.74
C LEU A 620 -7.06 -0.66 28.39
N ALA A 621 -7.16 -0.20 27.15
CA ALA A 621 -6.37 0.90 26.61
C ALA A 621 -6.93 1.46 25.30
N TYR A 622 -6.30 2.51 24.77
CA TYR A 622 -6.67 3.11 23.49
C TYR A 622 -5.43 3.57 22.73
N GLY A 623 -5.51 3.53 21.40
CA GLY A 623 -4.34 3.75 20.54
C GLY A 623 -4.71 3.92 19.08
N THR A 624 -3.75 3.65 18.22
CA THR A 624 -3.90 3.69 16.76
C THR A 624 -3.31 2.43 16.16
N THR A 625 -3.98 1.85 15.16
CA THR A 625 -3.46 0.69 14.43
C THR A 625 -2.79 1.11 13.11
N ILE A 626 -1.79 0.37 12.66
CA ILE A 626 -1.21 0.48 11.29
C ILE A 626 -1.74 -0.62 10.36
N LEU A 627 -2.48 -1.58 10.91
CA LEU A 627 -3.01 -2.74 10.22
C LEU A 627 -4.51 -2.54 10.00
N ASN A 628 -5.06 -3.13 8.94
CA ASN A 628 -6.51 -3.25 8.79
C ASN A 628 -7.05 -4.49 9.53
N GLY A 629 -8.37 -4.66 9.59
CA GLY A 629 -9.00 -5.77 10.31
C GLY A 629 -8.49 -7.16 9.87
N ARG A 630 -8.32 -7.37 8.56
CA ARG A 630 -7.79 -8.65 8.04
C ARG A 630 -6.34 -8.87 8.45
N GLU A 631 -5.50 -7.85 8.33
CA GLU A 631 -4.08 -7.92 8.69
C GLU A 631 -3.89 -8.13 10.20
N LEU A 632 -4.74 -7.55 11.05
CA LEU A 632 -4.72 -7.77 12.51
C LEU A 632 -4.91 -9.24 12.89
N MET A 633 -5.70 -9.99 12.11
CA MET A 633 -5.95 -11.41 12.33
C MET A 633 -4.88 -12.33 11.74
N GLU A 634 -4.19 -11.90 10.68
CA GLU A 634 -3.22 -12.73 9.96
C GLU A 634 -1.78 -12.52 10.45
N PHE A 635 -1.40 -11.31 10.90
CA PHE A 635 -0.03 -11.04 11.32
C PHE A 635 0.33 -11.67 12.67
N ASP A 636 1.46 -12.36 12.72
CA ASP A 636 2.04 -12.97 13.92
C ASP A 636 3.29 -12.22 14.43
N TYR A 637 3.70 -11.16 13.73
CA TYR A 637 4.89 -10.38 14.04
C TYR A 637 4.63 -8.88 13.78
N GLY A 638 5.37 -8.02 14.48
CA GLY A 638 5.20 -6.56 14.42
C GLY A 638 4.16 -6.00 15.40
N VAL A 639 3.98 -4.68 15.35
CA VAL A 639 3.05 -3.94 16.21
C VAL A 639 1.66 -3.93 15.57
N ALA A 640 0.64 -4.39 16.31
CA ALA A 640 -0.76 -4.30 15.93
C ALA A 640 -1.35 -2.91 16.23
N ALA A 641 -1.04 -2.37 17.41
CA ALA A 641 -1.51 -1.04 17.82
C ALA A 641 -0.47 -0.32 18.68
N THR A 642 -0.24 0.96 18.36
CA THR A 642 0.56 1.87 19.17
C THR A 642 -0.37 2.57 20.16
N LEU A 643 -0.15 2.34 21.46
CA LEU A 643 -1.05 2.85 22.49
C LEU A 643 -0.67 4.28 22.90
N ARG A 644 -1.68 5.09 23.17
CA ARG A 644 -1.50 6.46 23.70
C ARG A 644 -1.67 6.53 25.22
N GLY A 645 -2.46 5.63 25.77
CA GLY A 645 -2.72 5.53 27.21
C GLY A 645 -3.42 4.22 27.54
N GLY A 646 -3.29 3.80 28.79
CA GLY A 646 -3.97 2.62 29.32
C GLY A 646 -4.80 2.96 30.57
N LEU A 647 -5.75 2.09 30.89
CA LEU A 647 -6.68 2.25 32.01
C LEU A 647 -6.16 1.52 33.26
N LYS A 648 -4.90 1.79 33.63
CA LYS A 648 -4.36 1.27 34.90
C LYS A 648 -5.14 1.89 36.06
N LYS A 649 -5.71 1.03 36.91
CA LYS A 649 -6.37 1.42 38.16
C LYS A 649 -5.37 1.97 39.16
#